data_AF-A0A1H4CGL0-F1
#
_entry.id   AF-A0A1H4CGL0-F1
#
_cell.length_a   1.000
_cell.length_b   1.000
_cell.length_c   1.000
_cell.angle_alpha   90.00
_cell.angle_beta   90.00
_cell.angle_gamma   90.00
#
_symmetry.space_group_name_H-M   'P 1'
#
loop_
_entity.id
_entity.type
_entity.pdbx_description
1 polymer ?
#
loop_
_entity_poly.entity_id
_entity_poly.type
_entity_poly.pdbx_seq_one_letter_code
_entity_poly.pdbx_strand_id
1 'polypeptide(L)'
;MKRLLLIGCLFAAFACTKEPAELSGGDSGPTPPRIVGTPTSGLALKGAISIKLTPEMAQTVATAQAQLPATRGGAVTRSGVGTIDDLLNEIGAEHFERIITYNPEWEAIYDETGINRWYSVSFDEDADLGQIGSRFAALPGVAVVEYQINPQYIRPMSVGPVIPASGANLHKTGETRAATTMNDPLLDYQWHFDNPGPDRYFDQPKAGADINLLDAWQLCTGSEDIIVAVIDEPVQTDHPDLKANIWSNPKNLQEHGFNFWDNSSVLDWKTPAKEEDGTESYADHGTHVAGVIAAVNNNGRGVCGIAGGRSNQGGVKIMSCQIMGNSEGAQTGNKNIKAFEYAWTNGAIIAQNSWGYLLQDKDGNPIPPEQFENEWNGQNFSAMRDAIDTFIRGAAAKNPDSPLQGGLVIFAAGNDGDVYGDAAIYPAAYSPIIAVGSMDWGFRPAYYTDYGSWVDITAPGGDAYTAQSVIDKKYYTNGMVMSTILCDDTMDYQDGRKDDDYWYGYGFMQGTSMACPHVSGVAALGLAYAAQNGKKYTPSEFKALLLSSVYGIDDYFTGSKRGDGVIVPDLSVYKNKMGGGCIDALKLLLAIKGTPAVYVKTGEAVTVDFSRYFGGDKSVVTLESTAKLASPGNLGLSSASVSVVGTKITFNCPKTGASLLTVTAKAGDTTIEREFAIVSRPNLAGNGGWL
;
A
#
# COMPACT_ATOMS: atom_id res chain seq x y z
N MET A 1 -41.62 -23.71 -37.58
CA MET A 1 -41.97 -22.66 -36.60
C MET A 1 -41.43 -23.07 -35.23
N LYS A 2 -40.68 -22.17 -34.56
CA LYS A 2 -40.29 -22.12 -33.13
C LYS A 2 -39.61 -23.38 -32.53
N ARG A 3 -38.28 -23.54 -32.55
CA ARG A 3 -37.17 -22.95 -31.75
C ARG A 3 -37.23 -23.18 -30.21
N LEU A 4 -36.17 -23.88 -29.76
CA LEU A 4 -35.69 -24.25 -28.43
C LEU A 4 -35.55 -23.09 -27.43
N LEU A 5 -35.67 -23.42 -26.12
CA LEU A 5 -34.62 -23.19 -25.12
C LEU A 5 -34.98 -23.90 -23.79
N LEU A 6 -34.16 -24.87 -23.38
CA LEU A 6 -34.12 -25.42 -22.02
C LEU A 6 -33.05 -24.65 -21.24
N ILE A 7 -33.43 -24.13 -20.07
CA ILE A 7 -32.53 -23.46 -19.12
C ILE A 7 -32.02 -24.52 -18.14
N GLY A 8 -30.73 -24.85 -18.24
CA GLY A 8 -30.00 -25.65 -17.26
C GLY A 8 -29.28 -24.75 -16.28
N CYS A 9 -29.51 -24.97 -14.98
CA CYS A 9 -28.77 -24.35 -13.90
C CYS A 9 -27.34 -24.92 -13.85
N LEU A 10 -26.32 -24.06 -13.92
CA LEU A 10 -24.93 -24.42 -13.63
C LEU A 10 -24.47 -23.62 -12.40
N PHE A 11 -24.21 -24.35 -11.32
CA PHE A 11 -23.36 -23.91 -10.23
C PHE A 11 -21.92 -23.83 -10.76
N ALA A 12 -21.34 -22.63 -10.82
CA ALA A 12 -19.91 -22.45 -11.07
C ALA A 12 -19.16 -22.56 -9.73
N ALA A 13 -18.44 -23.66 -9.56
CA ALA A 13 -17.41 -23.77 -8.54
C ALA A 13 -16.23 -22.90 -8.97
N PHE A 14 -15.83 -21.94 -8.13
CA PHE A 14 -14.59 -21.21 -8.28
C PHE A 14 -13.42 -22.16 -8.02
N ALA A 15 -12.82 -22.67 -9.08
CA ALA A 15 -11.52 -23.31 -9.04
C ALA A 15 -10.44 -22.23 -9.21
N CYS A 16 -9.49 -22.20 -8.29
CA CYS A 16 -8.26 -21.42 -8.38
C CYS A 16 -7.58 -21.64 -9.73
N THR A 17 -7.48 -20.60 -10.55
CA THR A 17 -6.53 -20.59 -11.65
C THR A 17 -5.15 -20.29 -11.08
N LYS A 18 -4.45 -21.36 -10.65
CA LYS A 18 -3.00 -21.36 -10.81
C LYS A 18 -2.73 -21.27 -12.31
N GLU A 19 -1.75 -20.46 -12.71
CA GLU A 19 -1.13 -20.57 -14.02
C GLU A 19 -0.83 -22.05 -14.33
N PRO A 20 -0.94 -22.48 -15.61
CA PRO A 20 -0.94 -23.89 -15.94
C PRO A 20 0.34 -24.54 -15.44
N ALA A 21 0.18 -25.46 -14.50
CA ALA A 21 1.17 -26.49 -14.24
C ALA A 21 1.40 -27.20 -15.57
N GLU A 22 2.63 -27.13 -16.08
CA GLU A 22 3.09 -28.03 -17.14
C GLU A 22 2.99 -29.47 -16.62
N LEU A 23 1.85 -30.10 -16.84
CA LEU A 23 1.69 -31.54 -16.78
C LEU A 23 1.57 -32.05 -18.22
N SER A 24 2.72 -32.25 -18.84
CA SER A 24 2.87 -33.31 -19.83
C SER A 24 4.03 -34.19 -19.42
N GLY A 25 3.70 -35.44 -19.06
CA GLY A 25 4.67 -36.47 -18.74
C GLY A 25 5.56 -36.74 -19.94
N GLY A 26 6.82 -36.37 -19.79
CA GLY A 26 7.94 -36.72 -20.64
C GLY A 26 9.19 -36.50 -19.82
N ASP A 27 10.09 -37.47 -19.82
CA ASP A 27 11.42 -37.39 -19.20
C ASP A 27 12.19 -36.24 -19.86
N SER A 28 12.06 -35.03 -19.32
CA SER A 28 12.83 -33.85 -19.74
C SER A 28 14.03 -33.75 -18.81
N GLY A 29 15.23 -33.71 -19.40
CA GLY A 29 16.47 -33.43 -18.67
C GLY A 29 16.37 -32.13 -17.86
N PRO A 30 17.40 -31.83 -17.04
CA PRO A 30 17.36 -30.66 -16.16
C PRO A 30 17.00 -29.40 -16.96
N THR A 31 15.95 -28.70 -16.53
CA THR A 31 15.53 -27.42 -17.11
C THR A 31 16.74 -26.47 -17.10
N PRO A 32 17.08 -25.82 -18.23
CA PRO A 32 18.19 -24.88 -18.24
C PRO A 32 17.90 -23.75 -17.23
N PRO A 33 18.92 -23.25 -16.52
CA PRO A 33 18.72 -22.19 -15.55
C PRO A 33 18.20 -20.92 -16.20
N ARG A 34 17.34 -20.22 -15.47
CA ARG A 34 16.80 -18.93 -15.90
C ARG A 34 17.81 -17.82 -15.62
N ILE A 35 18.13 -17.02 -16.63
CA ILE A 35 18.86 -15.76 -16.45
C ILE A 35 17.84 -14.61 -16.41
N VAL A 36 18.00 -13.72 -15.43
CA VAL A 36 17.01 -12.69 -15.09
C VAL A 36 17.70 -11.33 -15.05
N GLY A 37 17.09 -10.35 -15.73
CA GLY A 37 17.67 -9.02 -15.93
C GLY A 37 18.68 -8.98 -17.08
N THR A 38 19.16 -7.76 -17.38
CA THR A 38 20.08 -7.50 -18.49
C THR A 38 21.41 -6.97 -17.93
N PRO A 39 22.56 -7.63 -18.19
CA PRO A 39 23.84 -7.25 -17.59
C PRO A 39 24.38 -5.92 -18.11
N THR A 40 23.88 -5.44 -19.24
CA THR A 40 24.22 -4.14 -19.84
C THR A 40 23.23 -3.05 -19.50
N SER A 41 22.16 -3.34 -18.75
CA SER A 41 21.20 -2.33 -18.32
C SER A 41 21.87 -1.36 -17.35
N GLY A 42 21.50 -0.08 -17.41
CA GLY A 42 21.94 0.92 -16.44
C GLY A 42 21.53 0.56 -15.01
N LEU A 43 20.44 -0.21 -14.85
CA LEU A 43 19.92 -0.68 -13.57
C LEU A 43 20.78 -1.80 -12.94
N ALA A 44 21.62 -2.49 -13.71
CA ALA A 44 22.39 -3.61 -13.20
C ALA A 44 23.49 -3.13 -12.22
N LEU A 45 23.54 -3.74 -11.04
CA LEU A 45 24.61 -3.52 -10.08
C LEU A 45 25.89 -4.19 -10.59
N LYS A 46 26.96 -3.40 -10.71
CA LYS A 46 28.29 -3.92 -11.02
C LYS A 46 28.87 -4.68 -9.84
N GLY A 47 29.75 -5.64 -10.13
CA GLY A 47 30.46 -6.40 -9.10
C GLY A 47 29.59 -7.37 -8.29
N ALA A 48 28.31 -7.58 -8.63
CA ALA A 48 27.45 -8.49 -7.88
C ALA A 48 26.36 -9.18 -8.73
N ILE A 49 26.08 -10.46 -8.42
CA ILE A 49 24.92 -11.20 -8.91
C ILE A 49 24.24 -11.96 -7.77
N SER A 50 22.97 -12.32 -7.96
CA SER A 50 22.25 -13.25 -7.11
C SER A 50 22.08 -14.59 -7.85
N ILE A 51 22.32 -15.71 -7.19
CA ILE A 51 22.04 -17.04 -7.74
C ILE A 51 21.05 -17.79 -6.84
N LYS A 52 20.07 -18.46 -7.45
CA LYS A 52 19.20 -19.42 -6.77
C LYS A 52 19.69 -20.83 -7.05
N LEU A 53 19.96 -21.59 -6.01
CA LEU A 53 20.35 -22.99 -6.12
C LEU A 53 19.12 -23.90 -6.18
N THR A 54 19.24 -25.08 -6.80
CA THR A 54 18.22 -26.13 -6.66
C THR A 54 18.15 -26.58 -5.20
N PRO A 55 17.03 -27.18 -4.74
CA PRO A 55 16.93 -27.68 -3.36
C PRO A 55 18.09 -28.57 -2.94
N GLU A 56 18.51 -29.49 -3.81
CA GLU A 56 19.57 -30.47 -3.54
C GLU A 56 20.94 -29.77 -3.42
N MET A 57 21.20 -28.81 -4.31
CA MET A 57 22.45 -28.05 -4.30
C MET A 57 22.52 -27.10 -3.09
N ALA A 58 21.42 -26.43 -2.77
CA ALA A 58 21.34 -25.58 -1.57
C ALA A 58 21.61 -26.37 -0.29
N GLN A 59 21.04 -27.58 -0.16
CA GLN A 59 21.31 -28.46 0.99
C GLN A 59 22.78 -28.90 1.05
N THR A 60 23.38 -29.19 -0.12
CA THR A 60 24.79 -29.56 -0.22
C THR A 60 25.69 -28.42 0.23
N VAL A 61 25.45 -27.20 -0.26
CA VAL A 61 26.16 -25.98 0.14
C VAL A 61 25.98 -25.73 1.64
N ALA A 62 24.76 -25.75 2.16
CA ALA A 62 24.51 -25.52 3.59
C ALA A 62 25.26 -26.53 4.48
N THR A 63 25.28 -27.81 4.08
CA THR A 63 26.01 -28.87 4.79
C THR A 63 27.52 -28.63 4.75
N ALA A 64 28.05 -28.23 3.59
CA ALA A 64 29.47 -27.96 3.42
C ALA A 64 29.92 -26.71 4.21
N GLN A 65 29.14 -25.62 4.13
CA GLN A 65 29.42 -24.38 4.86
C GLN A 65 29.39 -24.57 6.37
N ALA A 66 28.52 -25.44 6.90
CA ALA A 66 28.50 -25.78 8.33
C ALA A 66 29.79 -26.46 8.83
N GLN A 67 30.60 -27.03 7.93
CA GLN A 67 31.89 -27.67 8.26
C GLN A 67 33.10 -26.73 8.08
N LEU A 68 32.90 -25.54 7.49
CA LEU A 68 33.98 -24.59 7.28
C LEU A 68 34.36 -23.91 8.61
N PRO A 69 35.66 -23.78 8.93
CA PRO A 69 36.08 -23.06 10.12
C PRO A 69 35.67 -21.59 10.00
N ALA A 70 35.03 -21.05 11.04
CA ALA A 70 34.70 -19.64 11.11
C ALA A 70 35.97 -18.80 10.83
N THR A 71 35.95 -18.00 9.77
CA THR A 71 37.03 -17.05 9.48
C THR A 71 37.10 -16.04 10.62
N ARG A 72 38.25 -15.37 10.83
CA ARG A 72 38.39 -14.31 11.87
C ARG A 72 37.37 -13.16 11.72
N GLY A 73 36.72 -13.05 10.57
CA GLY A 73 35.64 -12.09 10.28
C GLY A 73 34.23 -12.69 10.15
N GLY A 74 34.04 -13.99 10.38
CA GLY A 74 32.72 -14.64 10.38
C GLY A 74 32.05 -14.86 9.02
N ALA A 75 32.55 -14.27 7.93
CA ALA A 75 31.99 -14.46 6.59
C ALA A 75 32.49 -15.76 5.94
N VAL A 76 31.56 -16.54 5.39
CA VAL A 76 31.85 -17.70 4.55
C VAL A 76 31.97 -17.20 3.11
N THR A 77 33.18 -17.17 2.55
CA THR A 77 33.41 -16.63 1.20
C THR A 77 33.28 -17.68 0.10
N ARG A 78 32.97 -18.93 0.47
CA ARG A 78 32.97 -20.10 -0.42
C ARG A 78 31.76 -20.99 -0.17
N SER A 79 31.36 -21.74 -1.18
CA SER A 79 30.23 -22.66 -1.11
C SER A 79 30.58 -23.98 -0.42
N GLY A 80 31.86 -24.38 -0.43
CA GLY A 80 32.31 -25.71 -0.01
C GLY A 80 32.02 -26.81 -1.05
N VAL A 81 31.52 -26.45 -2.23
CA VAL A 81 31.25 -27.32 -3.37
C VAL A 81 32.28 -27.03 -4.45
N GLY A 82 33.12 -28.01 -4.80
CA GLY A 82 34.29 -27.82 -5.68
C GLY A 82 33.98 -27.09 -6.98
N THR A 83 32.91 -27.47 -7.69
CA THR A 83 32.56 -26.84 -8.98
C THR A 83 32.16 -25.37 -8.85
N ILE A 84 31.51 -24.99 -7.75
CA ILE A 84 31.15 -23.58 -7.49
C ILE A 84 32.39 -22.83 -7.02
N ASP A 85 33.17 -23.43 -6.11
CA ASP A 85 34.37 -22.81 -5.55
C ASP A 85 35.48 -22.59 -6.59
N ASP A 86 35.61 -23.47 -7.58
CA ASP A 86 36.50 -23.29 -8.73
C ASP A 86 36.11 -22.02 -9.51
N LEU A 87 34.82 -21.84 -9.83
CA LEU A 87 34.34 -20.63 -10.50
C LEU A 87 34.54 -19.38 -9.63
N LEU A 88 34.22 -19.45 -8.34
CA LEU A 88 34.43 -18.35 -7.38
C LEU A 88 35.89 -17.92 -7.33
N ASN A 89 36.83 -18.86 -7.36
CA ASN A 89 38.25 -18.55 -7.39
C ASN A 89 38.68 -17.94 -8.74
N GLU A 90 38.17 -18.47 -9.85
CA GLU A 90 38.50 -17.98 -11.19
C GLU A 90 38.03 -16.55 -11.46
N ILE A 91 36.87 -16.16 -10.93
CA ILE A 91 36.34 -14.78 -11.08
C ILE A 91 36.86 -13.83 -10.01
N GLY A 92 37.69 -14.30 -9.07
CA GLY A 92 38.15 -13.50 -7.95
C GLY A 92 37.03 -13.09 -6.98
N ALA A 93 36.03 -13.97 -6.76
CA ALA A 93 34.90 -13.66 -5.90
C ALA A 93 35.34 -13.36 -4.45
N GLU A 94 34.86 -12.23 -3.96
CA GLU A 94 35.12 -11.73 -2.61
C GLU A 94 34.16 -12.38 -1.61
N HIS A 95 32.87 -12.49 -1.95
CA HIS A 95 31.83 -13.03 -1.08
C HIS A 95 30.93 -14.05 -1.80
N PHE A 96 30.45 -15.04 -1.04
CA PHE A 96 29.43 -16.01 -1.43
C PHE A 96 28.49 -16.25 -0.24
N GLU A 97 27.42 -15.48 -0.15
CA GLU A 97 26.63 -15.39 1.07
C GLU A 97 25.14 -15.61 0.80
N ARG A 98 24.49 -16.41 1.65
CA ARG A 98 23.03 -16.58 1.58
C ARG A 98 22.37 -15.22 1.82
N ILE A 99 21.47 -14.79 0.94
CA ILE A 99 20.87 -13.44 0.98
C ILE A 99 20.12 -13.23 2.30
N ILE A 100 19.32 -14.23 2.70
CA ILE A 100 18.65 -14.28 3.99
C ILE A 100 19.46 -15.13 4.96
N THR A 101 19.84 -14.54 6.09
CA THR A 101 20.60 -15.21 7.13
C THR A 101 19.88 -16.47 7.61
N TYR A 102 20.63 -17.54 7.84
CA TYR A 102 20.11 -18.77 8.42
C TYR A 102 19.41 -18.47 9.75
N ASN A 103 18.16 -18.91 9.87
CA ASN A 103 17.41 -18.78 11.11
C ASN A 103 16.62 -20.07 11.37
N PRO A 104 17.05 -20.92 12.33
CA PRO A 104 16.43 -22.22 12.56
C PRO A 104 14.95 -22.11 12.93
N GLU A 105 14.53 -20.96 13.43
CA GLU A 105 13.13 -20.66 13.74
C GLU A 105 12.23 -20.55 12.51
N TRP A 106 12.78 -20.31 11.33
CA TRP A 106 12.06 -19.95 10.11
C TRP A 106 12.42 -20.78 8.88
N GLU A 107 13.46 -21.65 8.96
CA GLU A 107 13.89 -22.47 7.82
C GLU A 107 12.76 -23.26 7.16
N ALA A 108 11.77 -23.76 7.90
CA ALA A 108 10.64 -24.47 7.30
C ALA A 108 9.81 -23.59 6.33
N ILE A 109 9.63 -22.31 6.66
CA ILE A 109 8.96 -21.33 5.78
C ILE A 109 9.90 -20.96 4.62
N TYR A 110 11.20 -20.81 4.90
CA TYR A 110 12.15 -20.49 3.84
C TYR A 110 12.32 -21.61 2.82
N ASP A 111 12.27 -22.87 3.24
CA ASP A 111 12.32 -24.04 2.36
C ASP A 111 11.09 -24.08 1.45
N GLU A 112 9.89 -23.83 2.02
CA GLU A 112 8.61 -23.80 1.31
C GLU A 112 8.59 -22.74 0.19
N THR A 113 9.08 -21.54 0.50
CA THR A 113 9.12 -20.39 -0.41
C THR A 113 10.35 -20.39 -1.31
N GLY A 114 11.42 -21.05 -0.87
CA GLY A 114 12.71 -21.11 -1.54
C GLY A 114 13.63 -19.91 -1.35
N ILE A 115 13.28 -18.95 -0.47
CA ILE A 115 14.10 -17.76 -0.26
C ILE A 115 15.49 -18.09 0.34
N ASN A 116 15.61 -19.19 1.09
CA ASN A 116 16.89 -19.68 1.64
C ASN A 116 17.86 -20.24 0.61
N ARG A 117 17.43 -20.41 -0.65
CA ARG A 117 18.25 -20.95 -1.73
C ARG A 117 18.97 -19.87 -2.53
N TRP A 118 18.77 -18.60 -2.16
CA TRP A 118 19.42 -17.47 -2.80
C TRP A 118 20.74 -17.10 -2.14
N TYR A 119 21.76 -16.91 -2.98
CA TYR A 119 23.09 -16.49 -2.59
C TYR A 119 23.52 -15.27 -3.40
N SER A 120 24.08 -14.27 -2.72
CA SER A 120 24.77 -13.14 -3.33
C SER A 120 26.22 -13.52 -3.58
N VAL A 121 26.72 -13.23 -4.77
CA VAL A 121 28.14 -13.36 -5.14
C VAL A 121 28.65 -11.98 -5.49
N SER A 122 29.74 -11.55 -4.86
CA SER A 122 30.41 -10.29 -5.20
C SER A 122 31.83 -10.51 -5.71
N PHE A 123 32.27 -9.62 -6.58
CA PHE A 123 33.53 -9.64 -7.32
C PHE A 123 33.87 -8.22 -7.79
N ASP A 124 35.03 -8.05 -8.42
CA ASP A 124 35.49 -6.76 -8.94
C ASP A 124 34.45 -6.10 -9.87
N GLU A 125 34.17 -4.80 -9.67
CA GLU A 125 33.18 -4.04 -10.44
C GLU A 125 33.53 -3.91 -11.93
N ASP A 126 34.81 -4.05 -12.30
CA ASP A 126 35.28 -4.00 -13.68
C ASP A 126 35.14 -5.35 -14.42
N ALA A 127 34.70 -6.41 -13.73
CA ALA A 127 34.52 -7.71 -14.34
C ALA A 127 33.30 -7.76 -15.29
N ASP A 128 33.38 -8.59 -16.35
CA ASP A 128 32.29 -8.76 -17.32
C ASP A 128 31.12 -9.51 -16.68
N LEU A 129 30.10 -8.73 -16.28
CA LEU A 129 28.90 -9.21 -15.62
C LEU A 129 28.16 -10.27 -16.44
N GLY A 130 28.05 -10.08 -17.76
CA GLY A 130 27.34 -11.01 -18.66
C GLY A 130 28.08 -12.34 -18.82
N GLN A 131 29.41 -12.29 -18.90
CA GLN A 131 30.24 -13.50 -18.93
C GLN A 131 30.13 -14.26 -17.60
N ILE A 132 30.22 -13.58 -16.47
CA ILE A 132 30.10 -14.21 -15.15
C ILE A 132 28.73 -14.86 -14.97
N GLY A 133 27.65 -14.13 -15.29
CA GLY A 133 26.29 -14.67 -15.18
C GLY A 133 26.08 -15.93 -16.03
N SER A 134 26.59 -15.92 -17.26
CA SER A 134 26.52 -17.09 -18.16
C SER A 134 27.29 -18.30 -17.62
N ARG A 135 28.41 -18.07 -16.92
CA ARG A 135 29.22 -19.14 -16.32
C ARG A 135 28.54 -19.76 -15.10
N PHE A 136 27.91 -18.95 -14.24
CA PHE A 136 27.09 -19.49 -13.15
C PHE A 136 25.89 -20.27 -13.68
N ALA A 137 25.23 -19.77 -14.73
CA ALA A 137 24.14 -20.49 -15.38
C ALA A 137 24.62 -21.81 -16.02
N ALA A 138 25.90 -22.02 -16.28
CA ALA A 138 26.40 -23.30 -16.77
C ALA A 138 26.66 -24.33 -15.64
N LEU A 139 26.64 -23.92 -14.36
CA LEU A 139 26.96 -24.80 -13.25
C LEU A 139 25.79 -25.73 -12.89
N PRO A 140 26.04 -27.04 -12.66
CA PRO A 140 25.04 -27.94 -12.12
C PRO A 140 24.49 -27.42 -10.78
N GLY A 141 23.17 -27.49 -10.60
CA GLY A 141 22.52 -27.09 -9.35
C GLY A 141 22.27 -25.59 -9.20
N VAL A 142 22.61 -24.76 -10.20
CA VAL A 142 22.11 -23.39 -10.30
C VAL A 142 20.78 -23.41 -11.06
N ALA A 143 19.74 -22.83 -10.46
CA ALA A 143 18.39 -22.75 -11.02
C ALA A 143 18.10 -21.37 -11.63
N VAL A 144 18.61 -20.30 -11.00
CA VAL A 144 18.43 -18.92 -11.46
C VAL A 144 19.73 -18.15 -11.29
N VAL A 145 20.05 -17.30 -12.26
CA VAL A 145 21.02 -16.22 -12.13
C VAL A 145 20.26 -14.91 -12.34
N GLU A 146 20.40 -13.99 -11.40
CA GLU A 146 19.76 -12.68 -11.42
C GLU A 146 20.82 -11.59 -11.30
N TYR A 147 20.88 -10.72 -12.30
CA TYR A 147 21.68 -9.50 -12.20
C TYR A 147 21.00 -8.57 -11.21
N GLN A 148 21.71 -8.25 -10.11
CA GLN A 148 21.13 -7.45 -9.03
C GLN A 148 20.78 -6.05 -9.54
N ILE A 149 19.69 -5.48 -9.03
CA ILE A 149 19.36 -4.08 -9.29
C ILE A 149 20.23 -3.20 -8.39
N ASN A 150 20.86 -2.18 -8.97
CA ASN A 150 21.59 -1.18 -8.24
C ASN A 150 20.60 -0.35 -7.38
N PRO A 151 20.78 -0.34 -6.04
CA PRO A 151 19.88 0.37 -5.13
C PRO A 151 19.70 1.85 -5.44
N GLN A 152 20.64 2.51 -6.13
CA GLN A 152 20.51 3.92 -6.53
C GLN A 152 19.34 4.21 -7.48
N TYR A 153 18.80 3.17 -8.14
CA TYR A 153 17.61 3.29 -8.98
C TYR A 153 16.32 2.94 -8.26
N ILE A 154 16.38 2.48 -7.00
CA ILE A 154 15.20 2.40 -6.16
C ILE A 154 14.86 3.83 -5.75
N ARG A 155 13.64 4.28 -6.04
CA ARG A 155 13.22 5.65 -5.78
C ARG A 155 11.81 5.70 -5.20
N PRO A 156 11.49 6.75 -4.42
CA PRO A 156 10.13 7.06 -4.05
C PRO A 156 9.25 7.27 -5.29
N MET A 157 8.01 6.77 -5.27
CA MET A 157 7.01 7.08 -6.31
C MET A 157 6.24 8.37 -5.96
N SER A 158 6.96 9.45 -5.65
CA SER A 158 6.43 10.81 -5.50
C SER A 158 6.69 11.66 -6.74
N VAL A 159 5.90 12.72 -6.95
CA VAL A 159 6.06 13.66 -8.07
C VAL A 159 6.26 15.08 -7.58
N GLY A 160 7.42 15.65 -7.91
CA GLY A 160 7.84 16.97 -7.45
C GLY A 160 8.37 16.97 -6.02
N PRO A 161 8.84 18.13 -5.54
CA PRO A 161 9.39 18.26 -4.19
C PRO A 161 8.29 18.22 -3.12
N VAL A 162 8.71 17.94 -1.89
CA VAL A 162 7.90 18.21 -0.70
C VAL A 162 7.60 19.71 -0.61
N ILE A 163 6.37 20.06 -0.24
CA ILE A 163 6.00 21.46 -0.03
C ILE A 163 5.55 21.67 1.42
N PRO A 164 6.34 22.36 2.25
CA PRO A 164 5.98 22.64 3.63
C PRO A 164 4.64 23.36 3.77
N ALA A 165 3.88 23.01 4.82
CA ALA A 165 2.67 23.73 5.17
C ALA A 165 3.03 25.14 5.66
N SER A 166 2.24 26.13 5.23
CA SER A 166 2.41 27.53 5.63
C SER A 166 1.07 28.25 5.57
N GLY A 167 0.95 29.39 6.25
CA GLY A 167 -0.25 30.24 6.13
C GLY A 167 -0.55 30.70 4.69
N ALA A 168 0.44 30.64 3.78
CA ALA A 168 0.29 31.02 2.38
C ALA A 168 -0.37 29.93 1.51
N ASN A 169 -0.16 28.64 1.81
CA ASN A 169 -0.74 27.55 1.04
C ASN A 169 -1.96 26.92 1.72
N LEU A 170 -2.16 27.06 3.03
CA LEU A 170 -3.34 26.54 3.71
C LEU A 170 -4.61 27.34 3.38
N HIS A 171 -5.49 26.79 2.54
CA HIS A 171 -6.80 27.39 2.24
C HIS A 171 -7.91 26.46 2.70
N LYS A 172 -8.80 26.96 3.56
CA LYS A 172 -9.90 26.16 4.12
C LYS A 172 -10.86 25.74 3.01
N THR A 173 -11.03 24.43 2.84
CA THR A 173 -12.03 23.82 1.96
C THR A 173 -13.37 23.74 2.66
N GLY A 174 -14.12 24.84 2.68
CA GLY A 174 -15.45 24.88 3.32
C GLY A 174 -15.44 24.49 4.81
N GLU A 175 -16.63 24.19 5.36
CA GLU A 175 -16.73 23.53 6.67
C GLU A 175 -16.59 22.02 6.44
N THR A 176 -15.55 21.40 6.97
CA THR A 176 -15.40 19.95 6.99
C THR A 176 -16.53 19.31 7.78
N ARG A 177 -16.83 18.02 7.54
CA ARG A 177 -17.81 17.29 8.36
C ARG A 177 -17.27 17.00 9.77
N ALA A 178 -16.14 17.59 10.17
CA ALA A 178 -15.50 17.50 11.48
C ALA A 178 -16.30 18.21 12.58
N ALA A 179 -17.57 17.86 12.72
CA ALA A 179 -18.26 18.04 13.98
C ALA A 179 -17.81 16.91 14.95
N THR A 180 -16.80 17.22 15.78
CA THR A 180 -16.65 16.75 17.18
C THR A 180 -15.93 15.42 17.56
N THR A 181 -15.00 14.84 16.79
CA THR A 181 -14.25 13.64 17.28
C THR A 181 -12.73 13.76 17.39
N MET A 182 -12.05 14.44 16.46
CA MET A 182 -10.60 14.67 16.53
C MET A 182 -10.33 16.18 16.55
N ASN A 183 -9.30 16.63 17.27
CA ASN A 183 -9.00 18.04 17.52
C ASN A 183 -7.71 18.53 16.85
N ASP A 184 -7.21 17.78 15.86
CA ASP A 184 -5.92 18.01 15.20
C ASP A 184 -6.05 19.17 14.19
N PRO A 185 -5.28 20.27 14.34
CA PRO A 185 -5.50 21.52 13.61
C PRO A 185 -5.41 21.44 12.07
N LEU A 186 -4.72 20.44 11.53
CA LEU A 186 -4.56 20.26 10.08
C LEU A 186 -5.53 19.26 9.45
N LEU A 187 -6.41 18.62 10.22
CA LEU A 187 -7.40 17.68 9.68
C LEU A 187 -8.27 18.34 8.59
N ASP A 188 -8.59 19.63 8.74
CA ASP A 188 -9.39 20.38 7.77
C ASP A 188 -8.74 20.49 6.37
N TYR A 189 -7.45 20.20 6.25
CA TYR A 189 -6.69 20.24 4.99
C TYR A 189 -6.39 18.85 4.43
N GLN A 190 -6.87 17.80 5.10
CA GLN A 190 -6.75 16.41 4.65
C GLN A 190 -8.00 16.00 3.85
N TRP A 191 -8.20 16.63 2.69
CA TRP A 191 -9.35 16.34 1.79
C TRP A 191 -9.48 14.86 1.47
N HIS A 192 -8.34 14.15 1.44
CA HIS A 192 -8.23 12.73 1.17
C HIS A 192 -8.94 11.86 2.23
N PHE A 193 -9.27 12.42 3.40
CA PHE A 193 -10.08 11.79 4.46
C PHE A 193 -11.55 12.22 4.47
N ASP A 194 -11.83 13.47 4.12
CA ASP A 194 -13.17 14.05 4.00
C ASP A 194 -13.15 15.23 3.01
N ASN A 195 -13.73 15.02 1.83
CA ASN A 195 -13.79 16.01 0.78
C ASN A 195 -15.20 16.64 0.74
N PRO A 196 -15.39 17.88 1.21
CA PRO A 196 -16.71 18.51 1.29
C PRO A 196 -17.26 18.93 -0.08
N GLY A 197 -16.46 18.86 -1.16
CA GLY A 197 -16.89 19.15 -2.52
C GLY A 197 -16.57 20.56 -2.98
N PRO A 198 -17.49 21.25 -3.70
CA PRO A 198 -17.17 22.48 -4.42
C PRO A 198 -16.37 23.52 -3.65
N ASP A 199 -15.10 23.66 -4.03
CA ASP A 199 -14.17 24.67 -3.56
C ASP A 199 -13.65 25.50 -4.74
N ARG A 200 -13.44 26.81 -4.52
CA ARG A 200 -13.01 27.77 -5.55
C ARG A 200 -11.55 27.61 -5.99
N TYR A 201 -10.72 26.88 -5.24
CA TYR A 201 -9.29 26.72 -5.46
C TYR A 201 -8.93 25.51 -6.32
N PHE A 202 -9.93 24.76 -6.75
CA PHE A 202 -9.71 23.48 -7.38
C PHE A 202 -10.59 23.28 -8.63
N ASP A 203 -10.06 22.58 -9.64
CA ASP A 203 -10.71 22.26 -10.92
C ASP A 203 -11.65 21.03 -10.90
N GLN A 204 -12.97 21.28 -10.93
CA GLN A 204 -14.04 20.25 -10.90
C GLN A 204 -14.13 19.42 -9.60
N PRO A 205 -14.37 20.06 -8.44
CA PRO A 205 -14.52 19.37 -7.16
C PRO A 205 -15.65 18.36 -7.16
N LYS A 206 -15.40 17.20 -6.53
CA LYS A 206 -16.45 16.22 -6.23
C LYS A 206 -16.46 15.92 -4.74
N ALA A 207 -17.54 16.32 -4.09
CA ALA A 207 -17.81 15.96 -2.71
C ALA A 207 -17.71 14.44 -2.59
N GLY A 208 -16.96 13.96 -1.60
CA GLY A 208 -16.78 12.53 -1.39
C GLY A 208 -15.66 11.84 -2.14
N ALA A 209 -14.88 12.58 -2.93
CA ALA A 209 -13.62 12.07 -3.46
C ALA A 209 -12.59 11.98 -2.33
N ASP A 210 -12.78 10.96 -1.49
CA ASP A 210 -12.06 10.68 -0.24
C ASP A 210 -12.29 9.22 0.17
N ILE A 211 -11.53 8.71 1.15
CA ILE A 211 -11.64 7.32 1.59
C ILE A 211 -12.77 7.04 2.60
N ASN A 212 -13.69 7.97 2.84
CA ASN A 212 -14.78 7.87 3.83
C ASN A 212 -14.34 7.61 5.27
N LEU A 213 -13.29 8.30 5.71
CA LEU A 213 -12.59 7.96 6.96
C LEU A 213 -13.34 8.39 8.22
N LEU A 214 -13.95 9.59 8.24
CA LEU A 214 -14.58 10.13 9.46
C LEU A 214 -15.70 9.24 10.00
N ASP A 215 -16.50 8.66 9.09
CA ASP A 215 -17.55 7.71 9.47
C ASP A 215 -16.95 6.35 9.90
N ALA A 216 -15.83 5.92 9.30
CA ALA A 216 -15.13 4.70 9.71
C ALA A 216 -14.54 4.82 11.14
N TRP A 217 -14.05 5.99 11.52
CA TRP A 217 -13.52 6.27 12.86
C TRP A 217 -14.52 6.19 14.00
N GLN A 218 -15.82 6.13 13.69
CA GLN A 218 -16.85 5.84 14.67
C GLN A 218 -16.86 4.35 15.08
N LEU A 219 -16.28 3.48 14.27
CA LEU A 219 -16.22 2.03 14.50
C LEU A 219 -14.86 1.57 15.00
N CYS A 220 -13.77 2.08 14.43
CA CYS A 220 -12.40 1.71 14.77
C CYS A 220 -11.47 2.90 14.52
N THR A 221 -10.40 3.04 15.30
CA THR A 221 -9.35 4.06 15.06
C THR A 221 -7.95 3.48 14.92
N GLY A 222 -7.80 2.16 15.05
CA GLY A 222 -6.51 1.46 15.02
C GLY A 222 -6.42 0.38 16.11
N SER A 223 -5.27 -0.27 16.17
CA SER A 223 -4.82 -1.09 17.31
C SER A 223 -3.30 -1.19 17.31
N GLU A 224 -2.69 -1.13 18.49
CA GLU A 224 -1.24 -1.29 18.68
C GLU A 224 -0.73 -2.69 18.34
N ASP A 225 -1.63 -3.68 18.24
CA ASP A 225 -1.30 -5.05 17.84
C ASP A 225 -1.01 -5.19 16.34
N ILE A 226 -1.36 -4.18 15.54
CA ILE A 226 -1.12 -4.19 14.10
C ILE A 226 0.19 -3.46 13.82
N ILE A 227 1.15 -4.17 13.24
CA ILE A 227 2.43 -3.62 12.81
C ILE A 227 2.42 -3.48 11.29
N VAL A 228 2.70 -2.26 10.83
CA VAL A 228 2.89 -1.90 9.42
C VAL A 228 4.38 -1.59 9.20
N ALA A 229 5.03 -2.37 8.34
CA ALA A 229 6.38 -2.04 7.88
C ALA A 229 6.31 -1.04 6.74
N VAL A 230 6.92 0.12 6.92
CA VAL A 230 7.15 1.12 5.87
C VAL A 230 8.53 0.83 5.29
N ILE A 231 8.55 0.15 4.14
CA ILE A 231 9.77 -0.20 3.40
C ILE A 231 10.01 0.95 2.42
N ASP A 232 10.88 1.89 2.77
CA ASP A 232 10.93 3.21 2.12
C ASP A 232 12.26 3.94 2.42
N GLU A 233 12.29 5.26 2.25
CA GLU A 233 13.13 6.19 3.02
C GLU A 233 12.90 6.05 4.54
N PRO A 234 13.81 6.56 5.39
CA PRO A 234 13.63 6.47 6.84
C PRO A 234 12.40 7.25 7.32
N VAL A 235 11.78 6.73 8.38
CA VAL A 235 10.75 7.45 9.14
C VAL A 235 11.43 8.20 10.29
N GLN A 236 11.11 9.47 10.48
CA GLN A 236 11.53 10.22 11.66
C GLN A 236 10.81 9.68 12.90
N THR A 237 11.51 8.82 13.64
CA THR A 237 10.95 8.07 14.77
C THR A 237 10.64 8.93 16.01
N ASP A 238 11.24 10.10 16.11
CA ASP A 238 11.00 11.07 17.19
C ASP A 238 10.03 12.20 16.80
N HIS A 239 9.44 12.15 15.60
CA HIS A 239 8.46 13.14 15.15
C HIS A 239 7.33 13.25 16.19
N PRO A 240 6.99 14.47 16.68
CA PRO A 240 6.05 14.64 17.78
C PRO A 240 4.66 14.03 17.55
N ASP A 241 4.25 13.94 16.28
CA ASP A 241 2.96 13.42 15.84
C ASP A 241 2.99 11.94 15.41
N LEU A 242 4.16 11.29 15.43
CA LEU A 242 4.32 9.87 15.07
C LEU A 242 4.83 9.00 16.23
N LYS A 243 5.68 9.54 17.10
CA LYS A 243 6.46 8.76 18.09
C LYS A 243 5.64 7.78 18.96
N ALA A 244 4.37 8.09 19.26
CA ALA A 244 3.52 7.18 20.03
C ALA A 244 3.11 5.91 19.24
N ASN A 245 3.10 6.02 17.92
CA ASN A 245 2.76 4.98 16.95
C ASN A 245 3.99 4.40 16.25
N ILE A 246 5.20 4.70 16.70
CA ILE A 246 6.42 4.04 16.19
C ILE A 246 6.60 2.69 16.89
N TRP A 247 6.84 1.64 16.10
CA TRP A 247 7.19 0.33 16.60
C TRP A 247 8.56 0.37 17.27
N SER A 248 8.74 -0.44 18.32
CA SER A 248 10.03 -0.62 18.96
C SER A 248 10.33 -2.10 19.05
N ASN A 249 11.56 -2.49 18.74
CA ASN A 249 12.00 -3.87 18.81
C ASN A 249 11.86 -4.37 20.26
N PRO A 250 11.07 -5.42 20.51
CA PRO A 250 10.90 -5.97 21.86
C PRO A 250 12.22 -6.44 22.51
N LYS A 251 13.26 -6.70 21.70
CA LYS A 251 14.60 -7.08 22.16
C LYS A 251 15.51 -5.89 22.45
N ASN A 252 15.24 -4.73 21.83
CA ASN A 252 15.98 -3.49 22.05
C ASN A 252 15.06 -2.29 21.76
N LEU A 253 14.51 -1.67 22.81
CA LEU A 253 13.50 -0.61 22.67
C LEU A 253 14.01 0.68 22.03
N GLN A 254 15.32 0.82 21.82
CA GLN A 254 15.92 1.95 21.10
C GLN A 254 15.96 1.74 19.58
N GLU A 255 15.60 0.55 19.11
CA GLU A 255 15.52 0.20 17.69
C GLU A 255 14.07 0.27 17.23
N HIS A 256 13.82 1.06 16.20
CA HIS A 256 12.48 1.30 15.65
C HIS A 256 12.30 0.75 14.23
N GLY A 257 13.26 -0.09 13.82
CA GLY A 257 13.46 -0.45 12.43
C GLY A 257 14.90 -0.83 12.14
N PHE A 258 15.24 -0.84 10.86
CA PHE A 258 16.61 -1.09 10.41
C PHE A 258 16.91 -0.29 9.14
N ASN A 259 18.13 0.22 9.06
CA ASN A 259 18.67 0.89 7.90
C ASN A 259 19.45 -0.11 7.04
N PHE A 260 18.77 -0.66 6.02
CA PHE A 260 19.38 -1.56 5.04
C PHE A 260 20.25 -0.82 4.02
N TRP A 261 20.04 0.49 3.87
CA TRP A 261 20.89 1.36 3.06
C TRP A 261 22.32 1.38 3.60
N ASP A 262 22.50 1.67 4.90
CA ASP A 262 23.84 1.71 5.53
C ASP A 262 24.20 0.44 6.32
N ASN A 263 23.33 -0.57 6.31
CA ASN A 263 23.47 -1.80 7.10
C ASN A 263 23.68 -1.51 8.61
N SER A 264 22.79 -0.70 9.17
CA SER A 264 22.86 -0.18 10.53
C SER A 264 21.50 -0.25 11.23
N SER A 265 21.49 -0.33 12.56
CA SER A 265 20.26 -0.16 13.33
C SER A 265 19.84 1.31 13.49
N VAL A 266 20.70 2.25 13.07
CA VAL A 266 20.42 3.69 13.09
C VAL A 266 19.82 4.11 11.75
N LEU A 267 18.58 4.61 11.81
CA LEU A 267 17.89 5.23 10.69
C LEU A 267 18.47 6.62 10.41
N ASP A 268 18.63 6.98 9.14
CA ASP A 268 19.29 8.22 8.73
C ASP A 268 18.39 9.14 7.91
N TRP A 269 17.56 9.92 8.59
CA TRP A 269 16.79 11.03 7.99
C TRP A 269 17.55 12.36 8.01
N LYS A 270 18.79 12.40 8.50
CA LYS A 270 19.54 13.64 8.76
C LYS A 270 20.55 13.99 7.70
N THR A 271 20.99 13.02 6.89
CA THR A 271 21.89 13.28 5.79
C THR A 271 21.16 13.98 4.63
N PRO A 272 21.60 15.19 4.21
CA PRO A 272 21.02 15.85 3.04
C PRO A 272 21.55 15.24 1.73
N ALA A 273 20.72 15.23 0.71
CA ALA A 273 21.18 15.15 -0.68
C ALA A 273 21.51 16.56 -1.18
N LYS A 274 22.48 16.65 -2.10
CA LYS A 274 22.81 17.89 -2.80
C LYS A 274 22.13 17.90 -4.16
N GLU A 275 21.31 18.91 -4.39
CA GLU A 275 20.64 19.15 -5.66
C GLU A 275 21.57 19.85 -6.66
N GLU A 276 21.23 19.80 -7.95
CA GLU A 276 22.02 20.42 -9.03
C GLU A 276 22.20 21.93 -8.86
N ASP A 277 21.19 22.61 -8.29
CA ASP A 277 21.22 24.05 -8.02
C ASP A 277 22.01 24.40 -6.74
N GLY A 278 22.55 23.40 -6.05
CA GLY A 278 23.34 23.53 -4.83
C GLY A 278 22.51 23.59 -3.55
N THR A 279 21.18 23.46 -3.64
CA THR A 279 20.31 23.34 -2.45
C THR A 279 20.42 21.95 -1.82
N GLU A 280 20.02 21.86 -0.55
CA GLU A 280 19.96 20.60 0.18
C GLU A 280 18.52 20.11 0.32
N SER A 281 18.30 18.83 0.03
CA SER A 281 17.02 18.14 0.25
C SER A 281 17.20 16.98 1.24
N TYR A 282 16.13 16.62 1.94
CA TYR A 282 16.15 15.57 2.95
C TYR A 282 15.14 14.48 2.64
N ALA A 283 15.32 13.31 3.25
CA ALA A 283 14.52 12.10 3.02
C ALA A 283 13.14 12.18 3.73
N ASP A 284 12.30 13.12 3.30
CA ASP A 284 10.97 13.39 3.86
C ASP A 284 9.95 12.28 3.58
N HIS A 285 10.18 11.46 2.55
CA HIS A 285 9.14 10.65 1.94
C HIS A 285 8.61 9.56 2.88
N GLY A 286 9.50 8.81 3.54
CA GLY A 286 9.10 7.76 4.49
C GLY A 286 8.31 8.31 5.68
N THR A 287 8.68 9.50 6.17
CA THR A 287 7.96 10.20 7.24
C THR A 287 6.57 10.65 6.79
N HIS A 288 6.43 11.12 5.54
CA HIS A 288 5.14 11.49 4.98
C HIS A 288 4.19 10.32 4.83
N VAL A 289 4.69 9.22 4.26
CA VAL A 289 3.99 7.94 4.14
C VAL A 289 3.51 7.43 5.50
N ALA A 290 4.38 7.45 6.53
CA ALA A 290 4.03 7.03 7.88
C ALA A 290 2.91 7.88 8.51
N GLY A 291 2.91 9.20 8.27
CA GLY A 291 1.86 10.10 8.76
C GLY A 291 0.48 9.80 8.20
N VAL A 292 0.38 9.48 6.90
CA VAL A 292 -0.90 9.11 6.29
C VAL A 292 -1.48 7.87 6.97
N ILE A 293 -0.61 6.89 7.30
CA ILE A 293 -1.02 5.64 7.96
C ILE A 293 -1.39 5.88 9.43
N ALA A 294 -0.53 6.58 10.19
CA ALA A 294 -0.54 6.49 11.65
C ALA A 294 -0.09 7.77 12.39
N ALA A 295 -0.21 8.97 11.81
CA ALA A 295 -0.17 10.17 12.64
C ALA A 295 -1.21 10.10 13.77
N VAL A 296 -0.85 10.56 14.96
CA VAL A 296 -1.64 10.36 16.17
C VAL A 296 -2.88 11.23 16.14
N ASN A 297 -4.07 10.63 16.10
CA ASN A 297 -5.31 11.39 16.11
C ASN A 297 -5.66 11.90 17.51
N ASN A 298 -6.40 13.00 17.56
CA ASN A 298 -6.95 13.64 18.76
C ASN A 298 -5.89 13.93 19.84
N ASN A 299 -4.77 14.50 19.42
CA ASN A 299 -3.70 14.93 20.32
C ASN A 299 -3.55 16.47 20.34
N GLY A 300 -4.33 17.19 19.55
CA GLY A 300 -4.37 18.65 19.48
C GLY A 300 -3.18 19.24 18.71
N ARG A 301 -2.53 18.45 17.86
CA ARG A 301 -1.35 18.81 17.08
C ARG A 301 -1.54 18.31 15.66
N GLY A 302 -0.95 19.02 14.70
CA GLY A 302 -0.67 18.44 13.39
C GLY A 302 -1.88 17.85 12.69
N VAL A 303 -1.66 16.66 12.13
CA VAL A 303 -2.55 15.96 11.20
C VAL A 303 -3.13 14.71 11.87
N CYS A 304 -4.12 14.11 11.23
CA CYS A 304 -4.57 12.76 11.56
C CYS A 304 -3.90 11.71 10.67
N GLY A 305 -3.86 10.46 11.14
CA GLY A 305 -3.52 9.26 10.39
C GLY A 305 -4.68 8.26 10.37
N ILE A 306 -4.78 7.47 9.30
CA ILE A 306 -5.93 6.57 9.04
C ILE A 306 -6.18 5.59 10.20
N ALA A 307 -5.12 4.99 10.73
CA ALA A 307 -5.16 4.06 11.85
C ALA A 307 -4.33 4.59 13.03
N GLY A 308 -4.36 5.91 13.24
CA GLY A 308 -3.57 6.64 14.23
C GLY A 308 -3.99 6.49 15.70
N GLY A 309 -5.06 5.76 16.00
CA GLY A 309 -5.59 5.62 17.35
C GLY A 309 -6.26 6.90 17.85
N ARG A 310 -6.20 7.15 19.16
CA ARG A 310 -6.63 8.40 19.79
C ARG A 310 -5.73 8.76 20.97
N SER A 311 -5.35 10.04 21.05
CA SER A 311 -4.67 10.63 22.22
C SER A 311 -3.43 9.83 22.67
N ASN A 312 -2.56 9.51 21.71
CA ASN A 312 -1.32 8.74 21.87
C ASN A 312 -1.50 7.25 22.24
N GLN A 313 -2.68 6.66 22.01
CA GLN A 313 -2.95 5.24 22.31
C GLN A 313 -3.78 4.58 21.21
N GLY A 314 -3.64 3.27 21.09
CA GLY A 314 -4.49 2.45 20.22
C GLY A 314 -4.24 2.64 18.71
N GLY A 315 -3.18 3.36 18.33
CA GLY A 315 -2.75 3.48 16.94
C GLY A 315 -1.89 2.30 16.52
N VAL A 316 -1.90 2.00 15.22
CA VAL A 316 -1.03 0.96 14.65
C VAL A 316 0.44 1.32 14.81
N LYS A 317 1.33 0.33 14.83
CA LYS A 317 2.76 0.54 15.02
C LYS A 317 3.49 0.55 13.68
N ILE A 318 4.23 1.62 13.40
CA ILE A 318 5.05 1.80 12.20
C ILE A 318 6.47 1.29 12.46
N MET A 319 6.90 0.30 11.69
CA MET A 319 8.28 -0.20 11.65
C MET A 319 8.98 0.40 10.44
N SER A 320 10.07 1.14 10.65
CA SER A 320 10.82 1.76 9.54
C SER A 320 11.84 0.79 8.95
N CYS A 321 11.68 0.43 7.69
CA CYS A 321 12.64 -0.39 6.95
C CYS A 321 13.29 0.47 5.87
N GLN A 322 14.36 1.18 6.22
CA GLN A 322 15.02 2.11 5.31
C GLN A 322 15.80 1.34 4.23
N ILE A 323 15.37 1.44 2.98
CA ILE A 323 16.00 0.80 1.81
C ILE A 323 16.57 1.80 0.80
N MET A 324 16.36 3.09 1.02
CA MET A 324 16.92 4.21 0.26
C MET A 324 17.21 5.38 1.19
N GLY A 325 18.10 6.28 0.76
CA GLY A 325 18.52 7.45 1.55
C GLY A 325 19.63 8.22 0.86
N ASN A 326 20.13 9.26 1.54
CA ASN A 326 21.08 10.23 0.97
C ASN A 326 22.55 9.95 1.33
N SER A 327 22.80 9.04 2.26
CA SER A 327 24.15 8.58 2.61
C SER A 327 24.75 7.71 1.49
N GLU A 328 26.06 7.47 1.53
CA GLU A 328 26.80 6.71 0.50
C GLU A 328 26.50 5.18 0.51
N GLY A 329 25.51 4.71 1.27
CA GLY A 329 25.19 3.29 1.54
C GLY A 329 24.71 2.44 0.35
N ALA A 330 24.54 3.02 -0.84
CA ALA A 330 23.99 2.34 -2.03
C ALA A 330 24.83 1.18 -2.58
N GLN A 331 26.03 0.93 -2.04
CA GLN A 331 27.08 0.09 -2.62
C GLN A 331 26.77 -1.42 -2.70
N THR A 332 25.64 -1.89 -2.18
CA THR A 332 25.32 -3.33 -2.11
C THR A 332 23.86 -3.62 -2.46
N GLY A 333 23.62 -4.66 -3.27
CA GLY A 333 22.27 -5.02 -3.71
C GLY A 333 21.46 -5.80 -2.65
N ASN A 334 20.23 -6.18 -3.04
CA ASN A 334 19.29 -6.98 -2.24
C ASN A 334 18.84 -6.36 -0.89
N LYS A 335 19.03 -5.06 -0.68
CA LYS A 335 18.60 -4.35 0.54
C LYS A 335 17.10 -4.47 0.79
N ASN A 336 16.33 -4.26 -0.27
CA ASN A 336 14.88 -4.44 -0.30
C ASN A 336 14.44 -5.88 0.03
N ILE A 337 15.17 -6.91 -0.45
CA ILE A 337 14.93 -8.32 -0.09
C ILE A 337 15.04 -8.55 1.42
N LYS A 338 16.12 -8.04 2.02
CA LYS A 338 16.39 -8.16 3.46
C LYS A 338 15.37 -7.36 4.31
N ALA A 339 14.84 -6.26 3.78
CA ALA A 339 13.80 -5.48 4.44
C ALA A 339 12.47 -6.25 4.57
N PHE A 340 12.01 -6.93 3.51
CA PHE A 340 10.84 -7.81 3.61
C PHE A 340 11.02 -8.86 4.69
N GLU A 341 12.19 -9.50 4.71
CA GLU A 341 12.51 -10.53 5.69
C GLU A 341 12.46 -10.01 7.13
N TYR A 342 13.13 -8.88 7.38
CA TYR A 342 13.13 -8.25 8.68
C TYR A 342 11.72 -7.88 9.13
N ALA A 343 10.90 -7.35 8.22
CA ALA A 343 9.55 -6.90 8.54
C ALA A 343 8.68 -8.03 9.12
N TRP A 344 8.53 -9.15 8.40
CA TRP A 344 7.64 -10.22 8.85
C TRP A 344 8.19 -10.99 10.07
N THR A 345 9.51 -11.18 10.14
CA THR A 345 10.14 -11.85 11.28
C THR A 345 10.09 -11.03 12.57
N ASN A 346 9.91 -9.72 12.47
CA ASN A 346 9.67 -8.81 13.59
C ASN A 346 8.19 -8.46 13.80
N GLY A 347 7.28 -9.19 13.14
CA GLY A 347 5.84 -9.17 13.45
C GLY A 347 4.99 -8.25 12.57
N ALA A 348 5.56 -7.59 11.57
CA ALA A 348 4.76 -6.84 10.59
C ALA A 348 3.85 -7.80 9.81
N ILE A 349 2.59 -7.40 9.64
CA ILE A 349 1.59 -8.14 8.83
C ILE A 349 1.16 -7.37 7.59
N ILE A 350 1.59 -6.11 7.47
CA ILE A 350 1.46 -5.28 6.27
C ILE A 350 2.84 -4.76 5.89
N ALA A 351 3.25 -4.96 4.63
CA ALA A 351 4.38 -4.29 4.02
C ALA A 351 3.85 -3.19 3.09
N GLN A 352 4.12 -1.95 3.47
CA GLN A 352 3.81 -0.77 2.68
C GLN A 352 5.04 -0.38 1.87
N ASN A 353 4.83 -0.20 0.56
CA ASN A 353 5.90 0.08 -0.39
C ASN A 353 5.50 1.24 -1.30
N SER A 354 5.94 2.45 -0.96
CA SER A 354 5.77 3.65 -1.78
C SER A 354 7.00 3.91 -2.67
N TRP A 355 7.49 2.86 -3.30
CA TRP A 355 8.69 2.92 -4.14
C TRP A 355 8.56 2.05 -5.38
N GLY A 356 9.43 2.33 -6.34
CA GLY A 356 9.58 1.62 -7.58
C GLY A 356 11.01 1.78 -8.10
N TYR A 357 11.20 1.52 -9.38
CA TYR A 357 12.50 1.67 -10.02
C TYR A 357 12.45 2.80 -11.04
N LEU A 358 13.52 3.59 -11.10
CA LEU A 358 13.63 4.69 -12.04
C LEU A 358 13.81 4.16 -13.47
N LEU A 359 12.80 4.35 -14.33
CA LEU A 359 12.79 3.90 -15.73
C LEU A 359 13.46 4.93 -16.66
N GLN A 360 14.73 5.26 -16.42
CA GLN A 360 15.46 6.27 -17.19
C GLN A 360 16.81 5.75 -17.71
N ASP A 361 17.29 6.37 -18.80
CA ASP A 361 18.64 6.18 -19.29
C ASP A 361 19.68 6.95 -18.45
N LYS A 362 20.97 6.74 -18.76
CA LYS A 362 22.09 7.38 -18.05
C LYS A 362 22.10 8.92 -18.11
N ASP A 363 21.35 9.50 -19.05
CA ASP A 363 21.24 10.94 -19.27
C ASP A 363 19.93 11.50 -18.66
N GLY A 364 19.18 10.67 -17.92
CA GLY A 364 17.95 11.04 -17.21
C GLY A 364 16.68 11.04 -18.07
N ASN A 365 16.73 10.55 -19.30
CA ASN A 365 15.54 10.48 -20.16
C ASN A 365 14.76 9.20 -19.90
N PRO A 366 13.41 9.20 -19.95
CA PRO A 366 12.63 7.98 -19.88
C PRO A 366 13.11 6.95 -20.92
N ILE A 367 13.28 5.69 -20.51
CA ILE A 367 13.65 4.64 -21.46
C ILE A 367 12.54 4.46 -22.51
N PRO A 368 12.84 4.12 -23.77
CA PRO A 368 11.80 3.87 -24.77
C PRO A 368 10.94 2.64 -24.41
N PRO A 369 9.65 2.60 -24.80
CA PRO A 369 8.78 1.44 -24.55
C PRO A 369 9.35 0.11 -25.07
N GLU A 370 10.05 0.10 -26.21
CA GLU A 370 10.73 -1.11 -26.72
C GLU A 370 11.81 -1.62 -25.76
N GLN A 371 12.57 -0.70 -25.13
CA GLN A 371 13.58 -1.07 -24.14
C GLN A 371 12.91 -1.58 -22.86
N PHE A 372 11.84 -0.94 -22.40
CA PHE A 372 11.03 -1.42 -21.29
C PHE A 372 10.48 -2.83 -21.54
N GLU A 373 9.93 -3.08 -22.72
CA GLU A 373 9.41 -4.40 -23.11
C GLU A 373 10.50 -5.49 -23.03
N ASN A 374 11.69 -5.19 -23.53
CA ASN A 374 12.82 -6.13 -23.53
C ASN A 374 13.45 -6.32 -22.15
N GLU A 375 13.57 -5.25 -21.37
CA GLU A 375 14.28 -5.24 -20.09
C GLU A 375 13.36 -5.46 -18.88
N TRP A 376 12.04 -5.41 -19.05
CA TRP A 376 11.10 -5.31 -17.92
C TRP A 376 9.77 -6.05 -18.06
N ASN A 377 9.19 -6.22 -19.27
CA ASN A 377 7.83 -6.76 -19.46
C ASN A 377 7.69 -8.31 -19.28
N GLY A 378 8.30 -8.89 -18.26
CA GLY A 378 7.92 -10.23 -17.84
C GLY A 378 9.04 -11.06 -17.26
N GLN A 379 9.19 -10.98 -15.93
CA GLN A 379 9.99 -11.88 -15.07
C GLN A 379 11.37 -11.38 -14.61
N ASN A 380 11.71 -10.09 -14.77
CA ASN A 380 13.03 -9.55 -14.42
C ASN A 380 13.32 -9.24 -12.93
N PHE A 381 12.69 -9.98 -12.01
CA PHE A 381 13.01 -9.94 -10.57
C PHE A 381 12.49 -11.23 -9.93
N SER A 382 13.39 -12.12 -9.48
CA SER A 382 13.00 -13.42 -8.91
C SER A 382 13.21 -13.46 -7.41
N ALA A 383 14.35 -12.95 -6.93
CA ALA A 383 14.63 -12.87 -5.50
C ALA A 383 13.55 -12.05 -4.78
N MET A 384 13.11 -10.93 -5.37
CA MET A 384 12.06 -10.09 -4.81
C MET A 384 10.68 -10.77 -4.80
N ARG A 385 10.35 -11.60 -5.80
CA ARG A 385 9.12 -12.41 -5.79
C ARG A 385 9.12 -13.38 -4.63
N ASP A 386 10.22 -14.12 -4.45
CA ASP A 386 10.34 -15.07 -3.35
C ASP A 386 10.32 -14.35 -1.99
N ALA A 387 10.88 -13.14 -1.89
CA ALA A 387 10.82 -12.32 -0.67
C ALA A 387 9.39 -11.88 -0.33
N ILE A 388 8.63 -11.43 -1.33
CA ILE A 388 7.22 -11.08 -1.20
C ILE A 388 6.40 -12.30 -0.80
N ASP A 389 6.58 -13.44 -1.48
CA ASP A 389 5.87 -14.68 -1.17
C ASP A 389 6.21 -15.15 0.24
N THR A 390 7.47 -15.00 0.67
CA THR A 390 7.90 -15.29 2.04
C THR A 390 7.22 -14.37 3.05
N PHE A 391 7.10 -13.07 2.79
CA PHE A 391 6.36 -12.15 3.65
C PHE A 391 4.89 -12.57 3.78
N ILE A 392 4.22 -12.82 2.65
CA ILE A 392 2.79 -13.21 2.60
C ILE A 392 2.57 -14.51 3.39
N ARG A 393 3.50 -15.46 3.29
CA ARG A 393 3.42 -16.77 3.95
C ARG A 393 3.85 -16.74 5.43
N GLY A 394 4.88 -15.99 5.75
CA GLY A 394 5.59 -16.01 7.03
C GLY A 394 5.03 -15.05 8.08
N ALA A 395 4.49 -13.90 7.64
CA ALA A 395 3.90 -12.93 8.56
C ALA A 395 2.81 -13.57 9.43
N ALA A 396 2.85 -13.28 10.72
CA ALA A 396 2.00 -13.88 11.76
C ALA A 396 2.03 -15.42 11.85
N ALA A 397 2.97 -16.14 11.22
CA ALA A 397 3.01 -17.61 11.27
C ALA A 397 3.17 -18.18 12.69
N LYS A 398 3.71 -17.39 13.63
CA LYS A 398 3.79 -17.72 15.07
C LYS A 398 2.79 -16.96 15.95
N ASN A 399 1.90 -16.19 15.35
CA ASN A 399 0.86 -15.45 16.05
C ASN A 399 -0.53 -15.96 15.64
N PRO A 400 -1.04 -17.02 16.28
CA PRO A 400 -2.36 -17.56 15.94
C PRO A 400 -3.50 -16.57 16.21
N ASP A 401 -3.26 -15.53 17.03
CA ASP A 401 -4.24 -14.50 17.37
C ASP A 401 -4.26 -13.30 16.44
N SER A 402 -3.31 -13.25 15.49
CA SER A 402 -3.32 -12.23 14.44
C SER A 402 -4.64 -12.24 13.67
N PRO A 403 -5.26 -11.07 13.40
CA PRO A 403 -6.44 -10.98 12.54
C PRO A 403 -6.14 -11.37 11.08
N LEU A 404 -4.86 -11.44 10.70
CA LEU A 404 -4.40 -11.92 9.40
C LEU A 404 -3.48 -13.13 9.58
N GLN A 405 -3.80 -14.23 8.91
CA GLN A 405 -3.04 -15.47 8.93
C GLN A 405 -2.06 -15.52 7.74
N GLY A 406 -1.09 -14.60 7.77
CA GLY A 406 -0.18 -14.29 6.68
C GLY A 406 0.09 -12.78 6.61
N GLY A 407 0.61 -12.31 5.48
CA GLY A 407 0.94 -10.91 5.24
C GLY A 407 0.21 -10.31 4.05
N LEU A 408 0.04 -8.98 4.06
CA LEU A 408 -0.38 -8.19 2.91
C LEU A 408 0.77 -7.32 2.42
N VAL A 409 0.98 -7.28 1.12
CA VAL A 409 2.00 -6.45 0.49
C VAL A 409 1.29 -5.48 -0.45
N ILE A 410 1.56 -4.19 -0.29
CA ILE A 410 0.86 -3.10 -0.99
C ILE A 410 1.92 -2.21 -1.64
N PHE A 411 1.76 -1.93 -2.93
CA PHE A 411 2.70 -1.13 -3.72
C PHE A 411 2.03 0.02 -4.45
N ALA A 412 2.75 1.14 -4.55
CA ALA A 412 2.46 2.21 -5.48
C ALA A 412 2.55 1.69 -6.94
N ALA A 413 1.60 2.07 -7.80
CA ALA A 413 1.57 1.61 -9.19
C ALA A 413 2.72 2.18 -10.04
N GLY A 414 3.13 3.43 -9.80
CA GLY A 414 4.11 4.15 -10.63
C GLY A 414 3.58 5.50 -11.11
N ASN A 415 4.46 6.33 -11.68
CA ASN A 415 4.23 7.75 -11.92
C ASN A 415 4.60 8.24 -13.33
N ASP A 416 4.63 7.35 -14.30
CA ASP A 416 5.00 7.64 -15.69
C ASP A 416 3.80 8.05 -16.56
N GLY A 417 2.58 7.93 -16.04
CA GLY A 417 1.34 8.38 -16.69
C GLY A 417 1.03 7.54 -17.93
N ASP A 418 0.85 8.19 -19.08
CA ASP A 418 0.59 7.52 -20.36
C ASP A 418 1.85 7.28 -21.19
N VAL A 419 3.05 7.47 -20.62
CA VAL A 419 4.32 7.30 -21.34
C VAL A 419 4.52 5.85 -21.80
N TYR A 420 4.20 4.88 -20.93
CA TYR A 420 4.32 3.45 -21.19
C TYR A 420 2.97 2.77 -21.50
N GLY A 421 1.89 3.54 -21.66
CA GLY A 421 0.55 2.99 -21.82
C GLY A 421 0.13 2.12 -20.63
N ASP A 422 -0.52 0.99 -20.90
CA ASP A 422 -0.99 0.05 -19.87
C ASP A 422 -0.01 -1.10 -19.54
N ALA A 423 1.27 -0.89 -19.83
CA ALA A 423 2.33 -1.86 -19.57
C ALA A 423 2.43 -2.22 -18.08
N ALA A 424 2.80 -3.47 -17.79
CA ALA A 424 2.91 -3.98 -16.43
C ALA A 424 4.18 -3.47 -15.75
N ILE A 425 4.04 -2.61 -14.72
CA ILE A 425 5.16 -2.08 -13.96
C ILE A 425 5.42 -2.93 -12.72
N TYR A 426 6.62 -3.49 -12.59
CA TYR A 426 7.00 -4.31 -11.45
C TYR A 426 7.79 -3.52 -10.40
N PRO A 427 7.69 -3.86 -9.11
CA PRO A 427 7.01 -5.03 -8.54
C PRO A 427 5.48 -4.88 -8.41
N ALA A 428 4.93 -3.68 -8.65
CA ALA A 428 3.50 -3.39 -8.49
C ALA A 428 2.58 -4.38 -9.22
N ALA A 429 2.94 -4.81 -10.43
CA ALA A 429 2.17 -5.76 -11.24
C ALA A 429 2.28 -7.24 -10.79
N TYR A 430 2.99 -7.55 -9.71
CA TYR A 430 3.09 -8.91 -9.20
C TYR A 430 1.79 -9.35 -8.52
N SER A 431 0.98 -10.18 -9.20
CA SER A 431 -0.40 -10.52 -8.81
C SER A 431 -0.69 -10.81 -7.32
N PRO A 432 0.19 -11.48 -6.53
CA PRO A 432 -0.05 -11.70 -5.10
C PRO A 432 -0.12 -10.44 -4.24
N ILE A 433 0.44 -9.32 -4.69
CA ILE A 433 0.45 -8.04 -3.97
C ILE A 433 -0.77 -7.17 -4.36
N ILE A 434 -0.92 -5.99 -3.76
CA ILE A 434 -1.97 -5.02 -4.10
C ILE A 434 -1.34 -3.78 -4.75
N ALA A 435 -1.61 -3.56 -6.04
CA ALA A 435 -1.16 -2.39 -6.79
C ALA A 435 -2.13 -1.20 -6.63
N VAL A 436 -1.59 -0.02 -6.30
CA VAL A 436 -2.37 1.16 -5.95
C VAL A 436 -2.15 2.31 -6.93
N GLY A 437 -3.18 2.62 -7.72
CA GLY A 437 -3.24 3.81 -8.58
C GLY A 437 -3.64 5.08 -7.81
N SER A 438 -3.36 6.25 -8.39
CA SER A 438 -3.60 7.56 -7.77
C SER A 438 -4.76 8.32 -8.44
N MET A 439 -5.60 8.94 -7.62
CA MET A 439 -6.61 9.91 -8.06
C MET A 439 -6.43 11.28 -7.44
N ASP A 440 -7.01 12.27 -8.12
CA ASP A 440 -7.26 13.60 -7.58
C ASP A 440 -8.57 13.66 -6.77
N TRP A 441 -8.78 14.82 -6.16
CA TRP A 441 -9.93 15.24 -5.34
C TRP A 441 -11.24 15.43 -6.14
N GLY A 442 -11.25 15.05 -7.43
CA GLY A 442 -12.42 14.99 -8.31
C GLY A 442 -12.73 13.59 -8.83
N PHE A 443 -12.13 12.54 -8.24
CA PHE A 443 -12.14 11.14 -8.71
C PHE A 443 -11.46 10.91 -10.06
N ARG A 444 -10.74 11.89 -10.61
CA ARG A 444 -10.04 11.70 -11.89
C ARG A 444 -8.66 11.09 -11.63
N PRO A 445 -8.12 10.30 -12.58
CA PRO A 445 -6.76 9.78 -12.46
C PRO A 445 -5.79 10.94 -12.29
N ALA A 446 -4.84 10.87 -11.35
CA ALA A 446 -3.77 11.86 -11.27
C ALA A 446 -2.97 11.87 -12.57
N TYR A 447 -2.48 13.03 -13.04
CA TYR A 447 -1.87 13.11 -14.38
C TYR A 447 -0.67 12.17 -14.59
N TYR A 448 -0.01 11.80 -13.49
CA TYR A 448 1.18 10.95 -13.47
C TYR A 448 0.85 9.48 -13.24
N THR A 449 -0.37 9.10 -12.83
CA THR A 449 -0.60 7.71 -12.37
C THR A 449 -0.42 6.72 -13.52
N ASP A 450 0.35 5.66 -13.26
CA ASP A 450 0.35 4.48 -14.12
C ASP A 450 -0.95 3.73 -13.96
N TYR A 451 -1.28 2.95 -15.00
CA TYR A 451 -2.57 2.27 -15.12
C TYR A 451 -2.43 0.96 -15.90
N GLY A 452 -3.38 0.05 -15.72
CA GLY A 452 -3.44 -1.21 -16.44
C GLY A 452 -4.37 -2.21 -15.77
N SER A 453 -4.60 -3.36 -16.41
CA SER A 453 -5.37 -4.45 -15.80
C SER A 453 -4.72 -5.07 -14.56
N TRP A 454 -3.44 -4.75 -14.33
CA TRP A 454 -2.64 -5.15 -13.18
C TRP A 454 -2.79 -4.21 -11.98
N VAL A 455 -3.38 -3.02 -12.14
CA VAL A 455 -3.72 -2.14 -11.02
C VAL A 455 -4.97 -2.68 -10.32
N ASP A 456 -4.88 -2.96 -9.01
CA ASP A 456 -5.96 -3.59 -8.25
C ASP A 456 -6.98 -2.57 -7.71
N ILE A 457 -6.50 -1.41 -7.24
CA ILE A 457 -7.30 -0.42 -6.51
C ILE A 457 -6.75 1.01 -6.71
N THR A 458 -7.61 2.01 -6.54
CA THR A 458 -7.23 3.43 -6.55
C THR A 458 -7.36 4.04 -5.16
N ALA A 459 -6.54 5.05 -4.85
CA ALA A 459 -6.68 5.87 -3.64
C ALA A 459 -6.23 7.32 -3.88
N PRO A 460 -6.55 8.27 -2.98
CA PRO A 460 -6.06 9.64 -3.06
C PRO A 460 -4.53 9.73 -3.08
N GLY A 461 -3.94 10.17 -4.19
CA GLY A 461 -2.52 10.53 -4.26
C GLY A 461 -2.27 11.98 -4.64
N GLY A 462 -3.33 12.71 -5.01
CA GLY A 462 -3.33 14.14 -5.21
C GLY A 462 -2.80 14.60 -6.56
N ASP A 463 -3.09 15.85 -6.91
CA ASP A 463 -2.71 16.45 -8.17
C ASP A 463 -2.66 17.99 -8.04
N ALA A 464 -1.46 18.53 -7.91
CA ALA A 464 -1.21 19.96 -7.74
C ALA A 464 -1.70 20.80 -8.93
N TYR A 465 -1.75 20.24 -10.14
CA TYR A 465 -2.19 20.99 -11.34
C TYR A 465 -3.68 21.20 -11.37
N THR A 466 -4.43 20.39 -10.62
CA THR A 466 -5.87 20.53 -10.44
C THR A 466 -6.24 21.44 -9.26
N ALA A 467 -5.26 21.96 -8.51
CA ALA A 467 -5.42 22.96 -7.46
C ALA A 467 -4.74 24.29 -7.87
N GLN A 468 -5.40 25.04 -8.75
CA GLN A 468 -4.94 26.37 -9.17
C GLN A 468 -5.82 27.46 -8.54
N SER A 469 -5.22 28.46 -7.87
CA SER A 469 -5.96 29.67 -7.54
C SER A 469 -6.23 30.45 -8.81
N VAL A 470 -7.51 30.68 -9.07
CA VAL A 470 -8.01 31.57 -10.12
C VAL A 470 -7.54 33.03 -9.98
N ILE A 471 -6.99 33.42 -8.83
CA ILE A 471 -6.64 34.80 -8.50
C ILE A 471 -5.18 35.14 -8.91
N ASP A 472 -4.23 34.23 -8.66
CA ASP A 472 -2.79 34.50 -8.88
C ASP A 472 -2.11 33.58 -9.91
N LYS A 473 -2.81 32.55 -10.43
CA LYS A 473 -2.26 31.51 -11.33
C LYS A 473 -0.97 30.83 -10.81
N LYS A 474 -0.76 30.84 -9.50
CA LYS A 474 0.27 30.04 -8.84
C LYS A 474 -0.26 28.62 -8.63
N TYR A 475 0.61 27.62 -8.69
CA TYR A 475 0.28 26.24 -8.32
C TYR A 475 0.07 26.19 -6.80
N TYR A 476 -1.11 25.79 -6.33
CA TYR A 476 -1.38 25.61 -4.91
C TYR A 476 -1.38 24.13 -4.58
N THR A 477 -0.77 23.79 -3.46
CA THR A 477 -0.49 22.40 -3.08
C THR A 477 -1.66 21.71 -2.39
N ASN A 478 -2.80 22.38 -2.25
CA ASN A 478 -3.95 21.82 -1.53
C ASN A 478 -4.62 20.66 -2.27
N GLY A 479 -4.33 20.49 -3.58
CA GLY A 479 -4.69 19.30 -4.36
C GLY A 479 -3.82 18.08 -4.09
N MET A 480 -2.73 18.24 -3.35
CA MET A 480 -1.81 17.17 -2.96
C MET A 480 -2.25 16.54 -1.62
N VAL A 481 -1.50 15.58 -1.11
CA VAL A 481 -1.78 14.90 0.16
C VAL A 481 -1.02 15.56 1.30
N MET A 482 -1.75 16.11 2.27
CA MET A 482 -1.20 16.64 3.52
C MET A 482 -0.85 15.50 4.50
N SER A 483 0.36 15.53 5.05
CA SER A 483 0.85 14.60 6.09
C SER A 483 2.04 15.21 6.87
N THR A 484 2.66 14.41 7.74
CA THR A 484 3.91 14.74 8.43
C THR A 484 5.09 14.86 7.45
N ILE A 485 6.06 15.69 7.77
CA ILE A 485 7.37 15.79 7.10
C ILE A 485 8.44 15.93 8.19
N LEU A 486 9.72 15.92 7.82
CA LEU A 486 10.80 16.03 8.80
C LEU A 486 10.73 17.37 9.55
N CYS A 487 10.85 17.29 10.88
CA CYS A 487 11.05 18.42 11.77
C CYS A 487 12.13 18.11 12.82
N ASP A 488 13.37 18.48 12.50
CA ASP A 488 14.48 18.41 13.44
C ASP A 488 15.27 19.72 13.42
N ASP A 489 15.34 20.39 14.57
CA ASP A 489 16.00 21.68 14.69
C ASP A 489 17.50 21.63 14.39
N THR A 490 18.11 20.44 14.47
CA THR A 490 19.52 20.23 14.15
C THR A 490 19.82 20.21 12.64
N MET A 491 18.79 20.09 11.79
CA MET A 491 18.92 20.04 10.34
C MET A 491 18.79 21.44 9.71
N ASP A 492 19.51 21.72 8.62
CA ASP A 492 19.49 23.03 7.96
C ASP A 492 18.50 23.03 6.78
N TYR A 493 17.20 23.18 7.07
CA TYR A 493 16.18 23.22 6.02
C TYR A 493 16.21 24.55 5.26
N GLN A 494 16.25 24.48 3.93
CA GLN A 494 16.33 25.63 3.03
C GLN A 494 14.99 25.98 2.36
N ASP A 495 13.91 25.26 2.68
CA ASP A 495 12.58 25.37 2.06
C ASP A 495 11.59 26.25 2.85
N GLY A 496 12.06 26.92 3.91
CA GLY A 496 11.26 27.80 4.75
C GLY A 496 10.34 27.08 5.74
N ARG A 497 10.41 25.74 5.88
CA ARG A 497 9.54 24.99 6.83
C ARG A 497 9.71 25.39 8.30
N LYS A 498 10.84 26.03 8.63
CA LYS A 498 11.16 26.57 9.96
C LYS A 498 10.63 27.99 10.21
N ASP A 499 10.07 28.64 9.20
CA ASP A 499 9.64 30.05 9.31
C ASP A 499 8.36 30.20 10.16
N ASP A 500 7.60 29.12 10.36
CA ASP A 500 6.37 29.10 11.15
C ASP A 500 6.31 27.86 12.06
N ASP A 501 6.54 28.08 13.36
CA ASP A 501 6.49 27.04 14.40
C ASP A 501 5.16 26.27 14.43
N TYR A 502 4.06 26.85 13.94
CA TYR A 502 2.74 26.22 13.98
C TYR A 502 2.60 25.09 12.95
N TRP A 503 3.28 25.21 11.80
CA TRP A 503 3.19 24.25 10.68
C TRP A 503 4.44 23.39 10.52
N TYR A 504 5.46 23.62 11.33
CA TYR A 504 6.71 22.88 11.30
C TYR A 504 6.47 21.38 11.53
N GLY A 505 6.98 20.56 10.60
CA GLY A 505 6.76 19.10 10.57
C GLY A 505 5.56 18.63 9.76
N TYR A 506 4.88 19.51 9.02
CA TYR A 506 3.78 19.11 8.14
C TYR A 506 3.93 19.70 6.74
N GLY A 507 3.42 18.97 5.74
CA GLY A 507 3.54 19.39 4.36
C GLY A 507 2.79 18.50 3.38
N PHE A 508 2.91 18.88 2.12
CA PHE A 508 2.20 18.30 1.01
C PHE A 508 3.15 17.51 0.11
N MET A 509 2.74 16.31 -0.26
CA MET A 509 3.37 15.48 -1.30
C MET A 509 2.29 14.88 -2.20
N GLN A 510 2.66 14.49 -3.41
CA GLN A 510 1.75 13.80 -4.34
C GLN A 510 2.49 12.65 -5.01
N GLY A 511 1.73 11.69 -5.51
CA GLY A 511 2.27 10.49 -6.16
C GLY A 511 1.41 9.26 -5.87
N THR A 512 1.63 8.18 -6.61
CA THR A 512 1.13 6.86 -6.17
C THR A 512 1.74 6.46 -4.82
N SER A 513 2.89 7.04 -4.43
CA SER A 513 3.43 6.99 -3.07
C SER A 513 2.53 7.57 -1.99
N MET A 514 1.65 8.50 -2.31
CA MET A 514 0.70 9.06 -1.35
C MET A 514 -0.62 8.29 -1.41
N ALA A 515 -0.96 7.67 -2.53
CA ALA A 515 -2.12 6.76 -2.64
C ALA A 515 -1.89 5.42 -1.90
N CYS A 516 -0.71 4.80 -2.06
CA CYS A 516 -0.35 3.53 -1.44
C CYS A 516 -0.54 3.49 0.10
N PRO A 517 -0.13 4.50 0.89
CA PRO A 517 -0.36 4.49 2.34
C PRO A 517 -1.83 4.67 2.71
N HIS A 518 -2.69 5.21 1.85
CA HIS A 518 -4.13 5.20 2.12
C HIS A 518 -4.66 3.77 2.15
N VAL A 519 -4.31 2.95 1.16
CA VAL A 519 -4.71 1.53 1.11
C VAL A 519 -4.12 0.76 2.29
N SER A 520 -2.87 1.05 2.65
CA SER A 520 -2.20 0.41 3.78
C SER A 520 -2.79 0.78 5.13
N GLY A 521 -3.10 2.07 5.34
CA GLY A 521 -3.80 2.55 6.52
C GLY A 521 -5.21 1.97 6.65
N VAL A 522 -5.97 1.91 5.55
CA VAL A 522 -7.32 1.32 5.57
C VAL A 522 -7.27 -0.18 5.81
N ALA A 523 -6.30 -0.90 5.23
CA ALA A 523 -6.06 -2.31 5.53
C ALA A 523 -5.73 -2.52 7.02
N ALA A 524 -4.85 -1.69 7.59
CA ALA A 524 -4.48 -1.76 9.00
C ALA A 524 -5.67 -1.45 9.93
N LEU A 525 -6.47 -0.44 9.60
CA LEU A 525 -7.71 -0.09 10.31
C LEU A 525 -8.72 -1.24 10.26
N GLY A 526 -8.87 -1.87 9.10
CA GLY A 526 -9.70 -3.04 8.88
C GLY A 526 -9.26 -4.23 9.73
N LEU A 527 -7.97 -4.54 9.75
CA LEU A 527 -7.42 -5.64 10.56
C LEU A 527 -7.54 -5.38 12.06
N ALA A 528 -7.33 -4.14 12.51
CA ALA A 528 -7.60 -3.75 13.89
C ALA A 528 -9.09 -3.99 14.26
N TYR A 529 -10.00 -3.62 13.36
CA TYR A 529 -11.44 -3.84 13.59
C TYR A 529 -11.83 -5.32 13.50
N ALA A 530 -11.19 -6.10 12.63
CA ALA A 530 -11.36 -7.55 12.56
C ALA A 530 -10.98 -8.19 13.90
N ALA A 531 -9.82 -7.82 14.47
CA ALA A 531 -9.39 -8.28 15.78
C ALA A 531 -10.39 -7.91 16.89
N GLN A 532 -10.86 -6.66 16.92
CA GLN A 532 -11.89 -6.20 17.87
C GLN A 532 -13.20 -7.01 17.79
N ASN A 533 -13.53 -7.54 16.61
CA ASN A 533 -14.71 -8.37 16.36
C ASN A 533 -14.42 -9.87 16.37
N GLY A 534 -13.22 -10.30 16.79
CA GLY A 534 -12.81 -11.70 16.86
C GLY A 534 -12.75 -12.41 15.49
N LYS A 535 -12.53 -11.66 14.41
CA LYS A 535 -12.45 -12.18 13.04
C LYS A 535 -10.99 -12.35 12.63
N LYS A 536 -10.73 -13.44 11.91
CA LYS A 536 -9.43 -13.78 11.34
C LYS A 536 -9.63 -14.08 9.85
N TYR A 537 -8.68 -13.66 9.03
CA TYR A 537 -8.71 -13.83 7.58
C TYR A 537 -7.39 -14.42 7.08
N THR A 538 -7.45 -15.18 6.01
CA THR A 538 -6.28 -15.41 5.15
C THR A 538 -5.96 -14.15 4.32
N PRO A 539 -4.72 -13.99 3.82
CA PRO A 539 -4.36 -12.89 2.92
C PRO A 539 -5.30 -12.75 1.72
N SER A 540 -5.66 -13.86 1.07
CA SER A 540 -6.55 -13.83 -0.09
C SER A 540 -7.98 -13.39 0.25
N GLU A 541 -8.53 -13.82 1.39
CA GLU A 541 -9.86 -13.40 1.84
C GLU A 541 -9.87 -11.91 2.18
N PHE A 542 -8.85 -11.41 2.89
CA PHE A 542 -8.78 -10.00 3.24
C PHE A 542 -8.51 -9.12 2.00
N LYS A 543 -7.62 -9.54 1.08
CA LYS A 543 -7.42 -8.85 -0.21
C LYS A 543 -8.76 -8.74 -0.96
N ALA A 544 -9.52 -9.82 -1.10
CA ALA A 544 -10.83 -9.79 -1.76
C ALA A 544 -11.83 -8.85 -1.06
N LEU A 545 -11.82 -8.82 0.28
CA LEU A 545 -12.67 -7.92 1.06
C LEU A 545 -12.29 -6.45 0.83
N LEU A 546 -10.99 -6.16 0.79
CA LEU A 546 -10.45 -4.82 0.53
C LEU A 546 -10.82 -4.34 -0.89
N LEU A 547 -10.56 -5.17 -1.90
CA LEU A 547 -10.80 -4.83 -3.31
C LEU A 547 -12.30 -4.74 -3.68
N SER A 548 -13.19 -5.32 -2.87
CA SER A 548 -14.65 -5.16 -3.02
C SER A 548 -15.22 -4.01 -2.19
N SER A 549 -14.41 -3.39 -1.32
CA SER A 549 -14.81 -2.26 -0.47
C SER A 549 -14.42 -0.92 -1.11
N VAL A 550 -14.95 -0.70 -2.31
CA VAL A 550 -14.60 0.45 -3.17
C VAL A 550 -15.84 1.17 -3.68
N TYR A 551 -15.65 2.33 -4.31
CA TYR A 551 -16.65 2.98 -5.16
C TYR A 551 -16.11 3.19 -6.57
N GLY A 552 -16.97 3.07 -7.58
CA GLY A 552 -16.58 3.19 -8.99
C GLY A 552 -16.20 4.62 -9.36
N ILE A 553 -15.18 4.75 -10.21
CA ILE A 553 -14.59 6.04 -10.61
C ILE A 553 -14.53 6.26 -12.14
N ASP A 554 -14.79 5.23 -12.95
CA ASP A 554 -14.68 5.28 -14.41
C ASP A 554 -15.53 6.36 -15.09
N ASP A 555 -16.66 6.73 -14.50
CA ASP A 555 -17.55 7.76 -15.04
C ASP A 555 -16.91 9.16 -15.00
N TYR A 556 -15.87 9.35 -14.18
CA TYR A 556 -15.10 10.61 -14.10
C TYR A 556 -13.95 10.67 -15.11
N PHE A 557 -13.65 9.58 -15.81
CA PHE A 557 -12.51 9.47 -16.73
C PHE A 557 -12.90 10.02 -18.12
N THR A 558 -13.10 11.34 -18.17
CA THR A 558 -13.54 12.06 -19.37
C THR A 558 -12.74 13.35 -19.56
N GLY A 559 -12.57 13.76 -20.81
CA GLY A 559 -11.78 14.95 -21.13
C GLY A 559 -10.29 14.66 -21.14
N SER A 560 -9.48 15.68 -20.83
CA SER A 560 -8.02 15.62 -20.91
C SER A 560 -7.39 16.11 -19.61
N LYS A 561 -6.17 15.68 -19.32
CA LYS A 561 -5.39 16.14 -18.17
C LYS A 561 -3.98 16.56 -18.57
N ARG A 562 -3.43 17.53 -17.85
CA ARG A 562 -2.06 18.03 -18.06
C ARG A 562 -1.40 18.24 -16.71
N GLY A 563 -0.13 17.85 -16.63
CA GLY A 563 0.73 18.10 -15.49
C GLY A 563 2.13 18.47 -15.95
N ASP A 564 3.11 18.26 -15.08
CA ASP A 564 4.52 18.60 -15.31
C ASP A 564 5.09 17.83 -16.52
N GLY A 565 5.12 18.46 -17.69
CA GLY A 565 5.55 17.83 -18.95
C GLY A 565 4.61 16.73 -19.51
N VAL A 566 3.74 16.14 -18.68
CA VAL A 566 2.83 15.05 -19.06
C VAL A 566 1.49 15.59 -19.58
N ILE A 567 1.05 15.06 -20.72
CA ILE A 567 -0.23 15.39 -21.34
C ILE A 567 -1.01 14.09 -21.57
N VAL A 568 -2.15 13.96 -20.90
CA VAL A 568 -3.13 12.91 -21.15
C VAL A 568 -4.26 13.50 -22.01
N PRO A 569 -4.27 13.27 -23.34
CA PRO A 569 -5.24 13.91 -24.22
C PRO A 569 -6.67 13.38 -24.04
N ASP A 570 -6.81 12.12 -23.61
CA ASP A 570 -8.09 11.47 -23.37
C ASP A 570 -8.02 10.58 -22.13
N LEU A 571 -8.70 10.99 -21.04
CA LEU A 571 -8.75 10.21 -19.80
C LEU A 571 -9.48 8.87 -19.98
N SER A 572 -10.20 8.65 -21.08
CA SER A 572 -10.90 7.38 -21.31
C SER A 572 -9.96 6.16 -21.41
N VAL A 573 -8.66 6.39 -21.67
CA VAL A 573 -7.63 5.32 -21.67
C VAL A 573 -7.50 4.60 -20.33
N TYR A 574 -7.86 5.28 -19.23
CA TYR A 574 -7.81 4.74 -17.86
C TYR A 574 -9.01 3.85 -17.49
N LYS A 575 -10.09 3.85 -18.30
CA LYS A 575 -11.33 3.12 -17.96
C LYS A 575 -11.08 1.62 -17.86
N ASN A 576 -11.55 1.01 -16.79
CA ASN A 576 -11.32 -0.39 -16.41
C ASN A 576 -9.84 -0.76 -16.18
N LYS A 577 -8.97 0.24 -15.97
CA LYS A 577 -7.52 0.05 -15.79
C LYS A 577 -6.96 0.73 -14.53
N MET A 578 -7.84 1.13 -13.62
CA MET A 578 -7.52 1.78 -12.35
C MET A 578 -8.07 0.98 -11.15
N GLY A 579 -8.12 -0.35 -11.31
CA GLY A 579 -8.68 -1.26 -10.32
C GLY A 579 -10.20 -1.25 -10.23
N GLY A 580 -10.74 -1.88 -9.18
CA GLY A 580 -12.19 -1.99 -8.94
C GLY A 580 -12.88 -0.67 -8.59
N GLY A 581 -12.11 0.38 -8.33
CA GLY A 581 -12.59 1.67 -7.87
C GLY A 581 -11.64 2.28 -6.83
N CYS A 582 -12.06 3.37 -6.21
CA CYS A 582 -11.30 3.95 -5.11
C CYS A 582 -11.77 3.40 -3.75
N ILE A 583 -10.80 3.20 -2.86
CA ILE A 583 -10.95 2.56 -1.56
C ILE A 583 -11.92 3.31 -0.62
N ASP A 584 -12.73 2.55 0.12
CA ASP A 584 -13.70 3.08 1.07
C ASP A 584 -13.56 2.38 2.45
N ALA A 585 -13.03 3.12 3.42
CA ALA A 585 -12.76 2.62 4.76
C ALA A 585 -14.03 2.16 5.48
N LEU A 586 -15.12 2.92 5.36
CA LEU A 586 -16.38 2.59 6.01
C LEU A 586 -16.97 1.29 5.44
N LYS A 587 -16.97 1.13 4.11
CA LYS A 587 -17.44 -0.12 3.47
C LYS A 587 -16.65 -1.32 3.95
N LEU A 588 -15.32 -1.20 4.05
CA LEU A 588 -14.48 -2.27 4.58
C LEU A 588 -14.89 -2.64 6.00
N LEU A 589 -15.01 -1.67 6.91
CA LEU A 589 -15.37 -1.96 8.30
C LEU A 589 -16.78 -2.58 8.42
N LEU A 590 -17.75 -2.14 7.62
CA LEU A 590 -19.09 -2.72 7.61
C LEU A 590 -19.09 -4.15 7.05
N ALA A 591 -18.32 -4.41 6.00
CA ALA A 591 -18.15 -5.74 5.43
C ALA A 591 -17.46 -6.68 6.42
N ILE A 592 -16.43 -6.20 7.14
CA ILE A 592 -15.80 -6.91 8.26
C ILE A 592 -16.83 -7.19 9.36
N LYS A 593 -17.67 -6.23 9.76
CA LYS A 593 -18.73 -6.49 10.77
C LYS A 593 -19.72 -7.56 10.29
N GLY A 594 -19.98 -7.61 8.99
CA GLY A 594 -21.08 -8.38 8.39
C GLY A 594 -22.42 -7.63 8.47
N THR A 595 -22.36 -6.30 8.60
CA THR A 595 -23.52 -5.44 8.79
C THR A 595 -23.99 -4.90 7.45
N PRO A 596 -25.22 -5.24 7.00
CA PRO A 596 -25.74 -4.69 5.75
C PRO A 596 -25.89 -3.17 5.83
N ALA A 597 -25.40 -2.48 4.81
CA ALA A 597 -25.59 -1.04 4.67
C ALA A 597 -26.89 -0.73 3.93
N VAL A 598 -27.63 0.24 4.43
CA VAL A 598 -28.81 0.85 3.81
C VAL A 598 -28.47 2.31 3.55
N TYR A 599 -28.37 2.66 2.28
CA TYR A 599 -28.04 4.01 1.86
C TYR A 599 -29.32 4.83 1.64
N VAL A 600 -29.32 6.06 2.14
CA VAL A 600 -30.46 6.99 2.04
C VAL A 600 -29.98 8.37 1.59
N LYS A 601 -30.80 9.05 0.80
CA LYS A 601 -30.48 10.41 0.32
C LYS A 601 -30.65 11.44 1.44
N THR A 602 -29.66 12.30 1.64
CA THR A 602 -29.71 13.39 2.64
C THR A 602 -30.77 14.43 2.26
N GLY A 603 -31.52 14.89 3.25
CA GLY A 603 -32.54 15.93 3.11
C GLY A 603 -33.87 15.45 2.50
N GLU A 604 -33.98 14.17 2.11
CA GLU A 604 -35.18 13.60 1.52
C GLU A 604 -35.69 12.40 2.33
N ALA A 605 -37.01 12.25 2.40
CA ALA A 605 -37.63 11.10 3.04
C ALA A 605 -37.50 9.86 2.15
N VAL A 606 -36.72 8.87 2.58
CA VAL A 606 -36.50 7.61 1.87
C VAL A 606 -37.15 6.48 2.64
N THR A 607 -38.04 5.75 1.98
CA THR A 607 -38.70 4.56 2.56
C THR A 607 -38.04 3.30 2.03
N VAL A 608 -37.54 2.47 2.94
CA VAL A 608 -36.86 1.21 2.62
C VAL A 608 -37.68 0.05 3.17
N ASP A 609 -37.90 -0.96 2.35
CA ASP A 609 -38.53 -2.22 2.77
C ASP A 609 -37.48 -3.19 3.30
N PHE A 610 -37.55 -3.47 4.60
CA PHE A 610 -36.62 -4.36 5.30
C PHE A 610 -37.03 -5.82 5.22
N SER A 611 -38.19 -6.17 4.63
CA SER A 611 -38.62 -7.56 4.42
C SER A 611 -37.49 -8.40 3.80
N ARG A 612 -36.76 -7.83 2.83
CA ARG A 612 -35.63 -8.44 2.11
C ARG A 612 -34.52 -8.97 3.02
N TYR A 613 -34.34 -8.38 4.21
CA TYR A 613 -33.32 -8.79 5.18
C TYR A 613 -33.82 -9.84 6.19
N PHE A 614 -35.11 -10.17 6.15
CA PHE A 614 -35.76 -11.16 6.99
C PHE A 614 -36.51 -12.22 6.14
N GLY A 615 -35.95 -12.56 4.97
CA GLY A 615 -36.47 -13.61 4.08
C GLY A 615 -37.41 -13.12 2.96
N GLY A 616 -37.50 -11.81 2.74
CA GLY A 616 -38.21 -11.19 1.62
C GLY A 616 -39.73 -11.22 1.72
N ASP A 617 -40.40 -10.85 0.63
CA ASP A 617 -41.85 -10.59 0.57
C ASP A 617 -42.73 -11.85 0.80
N LYS A 618 -42.10 -13.03 0.87
CA LYS A 618 -42.77 -14.31 1.17
C LYS A 618 -42.62 -14.75 2.63
N SER A 619 -41.87 -13.99 3.45
CA SER A 619 -41.65 -14.31 4.86
C SER A 619 -42.68 -13.61 5.75
N VAL A 620 -43.27 -14.34 6.69
CA VAL A 620 -44.22 -13.79 7.67
C VAL A 620 -43.42 -13.19 8.82
N VAL A 621 -42.94 -11.97 8.63
CA VAL A 621 -42.16 -11.21 9.62
C VAL A 621 -42.82 -9.87 9.87
N THR A 622 -42.97 -9.50 11.14
CA THR A 622 -43.48 -8.18 11.54
C THR A 622 -42.37 -7.42 12.26
N LEU A 623 -42.06 -6.20 11.85
CA LEU A 623 -41.13 -5.35 12.59
C LEU A 623 -41.83 -4.78 13.82
N GLU A 624 -41.11 -4.68 14.93
CA GLU A 624 -41.59 -3.92 16.08
C GLU A 624 -41.66 -2.43 15.73
N SER A 625 -42.57 -1.70 16.38
CA SER A 625 -42.87 -0.30 16.06
C SER A 625 -41.72 0.68 16.35
N THR A 626 -40.62 0.20 16.96
CA THR A 626 -39.45 1.00 17.32
C THR A 626 -38.19 0.43 16.72
N ALA A 627 -37.47 1.25 15.94
CA ALA A 627 -36.10 0.98 15.54
C ALA A 627 -35.15 1.89 16.33
N LYS A 628 -33.99 1.36 16.75
CA LYS A 628 -33.06 2.08 17.65
C LYS A 628 -31.77 2.44 16.92
N LEU A 629 -31.51 3.73 16.76
CA LEU A 629 -30.25 4.23 16.24
C LEU A 629 -29.24 4.39 17.38
N ALA A 630 -28.00 3.96 17.14
CA ALA A 630 -26.90 4.13 18.11
C ALA A 630 -26.55 5.61 18.32
N SER A 631 -26.47 6.39 17.24
CA SER A 631 -26.07 7.80 17.27
C SER A 631 -26.95 8.65 16.33
N PRO A 632 -28.26 8.84 16.64
CA PRO A 632 -29.18 9.55 15.76
C PRO A 632 -28.76 11.00 15.47
N GLY A 633 -28.01 11.63 16.38
CA GLY A 633 -27.45 12.97 16.19
C GLY A 633 -26.50 13.08 14.98
N ASN A 634 -25.80 12.00 14.62
CA ASN A 634 -24.89 11.96 13.46
C ASN A 634 -25.65 12.17 12.13
N LEU A 635 -26.91 11.71 12.09
CA LEU A 635 -27.80 11.87 10.94
C LEU A 635 -28.72 13.09 11.08
N GLY A 636 -28.60 13.84 12.19
CA GLY A 636 -29.50 14.92 12.57
C GLY A 636 -30.94 14.47 12.84
N LEU A 637 -31.13 13.20 13.20
CA LEU A 637 -32.44 12.61 13.46
C LEU A 637 -32.90 12.84 14.91
N SER A 638 -34.22 13.00 15.07
CA SER A 638 -34.90 12.90 16.36
C SER A 638 -35.69 11.59 16.44
N SER A 639 -36.14 11.18 17.62
CA SER A 639 -36.97 9.96 17.80
C SER A 639 -38.30 9.96 17.03
N ALA A 640 -38.75 11.11 16.52
CA ALA A 640 -39.93 11.23 15.66
C ALA A 640 -39.63 11.17 14.15
N SER A 641 -38.34 11.11 13.77
CA SER A 641 -37.86 11.24 12.39
C SER A 641 -37.75 9.90 11.64
N VAL A 642 -38.03 8.78 12.31
CA VAL A 642 -38.02 7.43 11.75
C VAL A 642 -39.38 6.80 12.02
N SER A 643 -40.11 6.46 10.95
CA SER A 643 -41.43 5.81 11.08
C SER A 643 -41.37 4.39 10.56
N VAL A 644 -41.85 3.44 11.37
CA VAL A 644 -42.00 2.03 10.99
C VAL A 644 -43.46 1.76 10.63
N VAL A 645 -43.71 1.30 9.40
CA VAL A 645 -45.03 0.89 8.92
C VAL A 645 -44.91 -0.48 8.26
N GLY A 646 -45.42 -1.51 8.93
CA GLY A 646 -45.26 -2.89 8.48
C GLY A 646 -43.78 -3.29 8.46
N THR A 647 -43.25 -3.66 7.30
CA THR A 647 -41.82 -3.97 7.09
C THR A 647 -41.01 -2.78 6.58
N LYS A 648 -41.64 -1.62 6.41
CA LYS A 648 -41.02 -0.44 5.81
C LYS A 648 -40.60 0.55 6.89
N ILE A 649 -39.40 1.08 6.75
CA ILE A 649 -38.88 2.15 7.60
C ILE A 649 -38.62 3.36 6.71
N THR A 650 -39.17 4.51 7.10
CA THR A 650 -38.90 5.79 6.44
C THR A 650 -37.87 6.58 7.22
N PHE A 651 -36.79 6.98 6.55
CA PHE A 651 -35.73 7.82 7.09
C PHE A 651 -35.82 9.21 6.47
N ASN A 652 -35.80 10.25 7.29
CA ASN A 652 -35.64 11.64 6.84
C ASN A 652 -34.38 12.22 7.48
N CYS A 653 -33.22 11.92 6.89
CA CYS A 653 -31.92 12.30 7.45
C CYS A 653 -31.52 13.71 6.96
N PRO A 654 -31.61 14.76 7.79
CA PRO A 654 -31.24 16.12 7.37
C PRO A 654 -29.74 16.33 7.20
N LYS A 655 -28.89 15.42 7.70
CA LYS A 655 -27.43 15.52 7.62
C LYS A 655 -26.81 14.28 6.98
N THR A 656 -25.68 14.48 6.30
CA THR A 656 -24.78 13.42 5.84
C THR A 656 -24.12 12.74 7.03
N GLY A 657 -24.03 11.41 7.03
CA GLY A 657 -23.46 10.65 8.15
C GLY A 657 -23.73 9.17 8.06
N ALA A 658 -23.12 8.42 8.97
CA ALA A 658 -23.49 7.03 9.25
C ALA A 658 -23.97 6.86 10.70
N SER A 659 -24.91 5.94 10.91
CA SER A 659 -25.27 5.42 12.25
C SER A 659 -25.72 3.97 12.14
N LEU A 660 -25.44 3.18 13.17
CA LEU A 660 -25.98 1.82 13.30
C LEU A 660 -27.45 1.89 13.75
N LEU A 661 -28.26 0.99 13.20
CA LEU A 661 -29.68 0.82 13.45
C LEU A 661 -29.94 -0.63 13.85
N THR A 662 -30.47 -0.85 15.05
CA THR A 662 -31.01 -2.15 15.45
C THR A 662 -32.50 -2.20 15.10
N VAL A 663 -32.86 -3.20 14.29
CA VAL A 663 -34.24 -3.52 13.93
C VAL A 663 -34.63 -4.81 14.64
N THR A 664 -35.71 -4.74 15.41
CA THR A 664 -36.32 -5.91 16.07
C THR A 664 -37.51 -6.38 15.25
N ALA A 665 -37.55 -7.69 14.97
CA ALA A 665 -38.57 -8.33 14.16
C ALA A 665 -39.11 -9.57 14.85
N LYS A 666 -40.36 -9.94 14.57
CA LYS A 666 -40.98 -11.18 15.05
C LYS A 666 -41.25 -12.13 13.90
N ALA A 667 -40.79 -13.37 14.06
CA ALA A 667 -41.13 -14.51 13.21
C ALA A 667 -41.79 -15.57 14.08
N GLY A 668 -43.11 -15.70 14.00
CA GLY A 668 -43.89 -16.45 15.00
C GLY A 668 -43.68 -15.86 16.41
N ASP A 669 -43.33 -16.71 17.37
CA ASP A 669 -43.04 -16.31 18.76
C ASP A 669 -41.57 -15.93 18.99
N THR A 670 -40.72 -16.02 17.96
CA THR A 670 -39.29 -15.71 18.08
C THR A 670 -39.05 -14.24 17.78
N THR A 671 -38.33 -13.57 18.68
CA THR A 671 -37.82 -12.22 18.46
C THR A 671 -36.43 -12.30 17.84
N ILE A 672 -36.23 -11.55 16.76
CA ILE A 672 -35.00 -11.48 15.99
C ILE A 672 -34.51 -10.04 16.03
N GLU A 673 -33.28 -9.82 16.46
CA GLU A 673 -32.63 -8.51 16.36
C GLU A 673 -31.55 -8.57 15.28
N ARG A 674 -31.55 -7.57 14.40
CA ARG A 674 -30.52 -7.43 13.38
C ARG A 674 -30.07 -5.98 13.29
N GLU A 675 -28.77 -5.80 13.18
CA GLU A 675 -28.16 -4.49 13.01
C GLU A 675 -27.95 -4.17 11.52
N PHE A 676 -28.13 -2.90 11.18
CA PHE A 676 -27.95 -2.31 9.86
C PHE A 676 -27.16 -1.01 9.98
N ALA A 677 -26.35 -0.68 8.98
CA ALA A 677 -25.73 0.64 8.91
C ALA A 677 -26.60 1.55 8.04
N ILE A 678 -27.09 2.65 8.59
CA ILE A 678 -27.79 3.68 7.82
C ILE A 678 -26.78 4.73 7.43
N VAL A 679 -26.57 4.89 6.12
CA VAL A 679 -25.60 5.82 5.56
C VAL A 679 -26.36 6.89 4.77
N SER A 680 -26.42 8.11 5.29
CA SER A 680 -27.06 9.25 4.64
C SER A 680 -26.07 10.05 3.82
N ARG A 681 -26.37 10.27 2.53
CA ARG A 681 -25.53 11.05 1.60
C ARG A 681 -26.33 11.89 0.61
N PRO A 682 -25.86 13.09 0.21
CA PRO A 682 -26.63 14.01 -0.63
C PRO A 682 -26.77 13.55 -2.10
N ASN A 683 -25.76 12.86 -2.64
CA ASN A 683 -25.69 12.43 -4.04
C ASN A 683 -25.81 10.90 -4.18
N LEU A 684 -26.90 10.33 -3.65
CA LEU A 684 -27.10 8.88 -3.72
C LEU A 684 -27.73 8.46 -5.07
N ALA A 685 -27.06 7.54 -5.75
CA ALA A 685 -27.57 6.81 -6.90
C ALA A 685 -28.87 6.05 -6.63
N GLY A 686 -29.65 5.80 -7.69
CA GLY A 686 -30.74 4.82 -7.65
C GLY A 686 -30.29 3.37 -7.36
N ASN A 687 -29.00 3.05 -7.54
CA ASN A 687 -28.42 1.74 -7.26
C ASN A 687 -27.76 1.62 -5.86
N GLY A 688 -27.83 2.66 -5.03
CA GLY A 688 -27.19 2.69 -3.70
C GLY A 688 -25.67 2.93 -3.70
N GLY A 689 -25.08 3.23 -4.87
CA GLY A 689 -23.71 3.74 -5.02
C GLY A 689 -23.65 5.27 -5.15
N TRP A 690 -22.49 5.77 -5.58
CA TRP A 690 -22.18 7.20 -5.79
C TRP A 690 -22.70 7.80 -7.13
N LEU A 691 -23.47 7.03 -7.91
CA LEU A 691 -23.89 7.35 -9.29
C LEU A 691 -25.37 7.74 -9.51
#